data_AF-A0A855SFH2-F1
#
_entry.id   AF-A0A855SFH2-F1
#
_cell.length_a   1.000
_cell.length_b   1.000
_cell.length_c   1.000
_cell.angle_alpha   90.00
_cell.angle_beta   90.00
_cell.angle_gamma   90.00
#
_symmetry.space_group_name_H-M   'P 1'
#
loop_
_entity.id
_entity.type
_entity.pdbx_description
1 polymer ?
#
loop_
_entity_poly.entity_id
_entity_poly.type
_entity_poly.pdbx_seq_one_letter_code
_entity_poly.pdbx_strand_id
1 'polypeptide(L)'
;MIRFNLCAAGISLALSGAAFAAPTAPSIDLYGSNNLQFSKIELAMETTSGYNDMVKYHDKAKINVKFNQWSGKSGDTYNIYFDGEKVASGPIKGSQTTASFEYEQGGLYQMEIEACDETGCAKSAPAQITIADTDGSHLPPLAMNVDPNNKSYDTDPSVVMGTYFVEWGIYGREYTVDNIPADNLTHILYGFIPICGPNESVKSVGGNSFNALQTACKGVNDYEVVIHDPWAAFQKSFKQAGHEYSTPIKGNYAMLMALKQRNPDLKIIPSIGGWTLSDPFFDFVDKANRDTFVASVEKFLKTWKFYDGVDIDWEFPGGGGAAADRGDAVKDGPAYIALMRELRAMLDKLEADTGRTYELTSAIGVGYDKIEDVDYGEAIQYMDYIFAMTYDFYGGWNNVPGHQTALYCGNFMRPGQCDGTGLDENGEPYKGPAYTSDIGIQLLLDQGVPANKLVLGAAMYGRGWTGVTPDTLTDPTDPMTGIGTGKLTGSKAQGVWEDGVIDYKGIKSYMLGANSQGINGFEYGYDEQAEAPYVWNRSTGDLITFDDERSVKAKGNYVKSLGLAGLFSWEIDADNGDILNAMHEGVSGAVIDKPNKAPTAAAGADQTVSGPASVALDGSSSKDSDGSIVSYAWEQVSGTAVALTGADSATASFAATEVVEAEQLTFKLTVTDNKGASASDTVVVTVNPKDVVVPPTNTAPVASVTAPQSANAGDVVVVDASASSDADAGDTLTFDWTLPAGVNATVNGSQVLFTAAEYTQDTNLVFTVTVSDGEASSSASVTVVVAKHTTVEPPVDTCDNAWDAATVYTGGDQATKDGKVWEAKWWTRGEDPAKSGQWGVWKEVGVANCQ
;
A
#
# COMPACT_ATOMS: atom_id res chain seq x y z
N MET A 1 -17.09 -70.56 41.90
CA MET A 1 -18.36 -71.33 41.86
C MET A 1 -19.48 -70.41 41.41
N ILE A 2 -20.04 -70.69 40.22
CA ILE A 2 -21.49 -70.73 39.88
C ILE A 2 -22.43 -69.66 40.49
N ARG A 3 -22.81 -68.69 39.64
CA ARG A 3 -24.17 -68.33 39.12
C ARG A 3 -25.32 -67.83 40.01
N PHE A 4 -25.83 -66.66 39.56
CA PHE A 4 -27.21 -66.26 39.17
C PHE A 4 -28.30 -65.78 40.17
N ASN A 5 -28.85 -64.60 39.80
CA ASN A 5 -30.28 -64.16 39.79
C ASN A 5 -30.97 -63.81 41.13
N LEU A 6 -31.87 -62.82 41.26
CA LEU A 6 -32.86 -62.25 40.32
C LEU A 6 -33.41 -60.88 40.85
N CYS A 7 -34.09 -60.15 39.96
CA CYS A 7 -34.72 -58.82 40.01
C CYS A 7 -35.60 -58.40 41.22
N ALA A 8 -35.72 -57.08 41.42
CA ALA A 8 -36.99 -56.40 41.69
C ALA A 8 -36.98 -54.97 41.13
N ALA A 9 -37.94 -54.67 40.25
CA ALA A 9 -38.20 -53.37 39.66
C ALA A 9 -39.09 -52.51 40.59
N GLY A 10 -38.86 -51.19 40.60
CA GLY A 10 -39.71 -50.20 41.28
C GLY A 10 -39.62 -48.86 40.57
N ILE A 11 -40.74 -48.44 40.00
CA ILE A 11 -40.95 -47.27 39.15
C ILE A 11 -40.84 -45.97 39.95
N SER A 12 -40.03 -45.03 39.45
CA SER A 12 -40.19 -43.60 39.70
C SER A 12 -40.11 -42.88 38.35
N LEU A 13 -41.29 -42.68 37.74
CA LEU A 13 -41.48 -41.85 36.56
C LEU A 13 -41.68 -40.38 37.00
N ALA A 14 -41.25 -39.48 36.12
CA ALA A 14 -41.60 -38.05 36.03
C ALA A 14 -40.87 -37.08 36.96
N LEU A 15 -39.63 -36.74 36.56
CA LEU A 15 -39.10 -35.37 36.44
C LEU A 15 -37.78 -35.44 35.64
N SER A 16 -37.81 -36.04 34.44
CA SER A 16 -36.72 -35.82 33.47
C SER A 16 -36.98 -34.44 32.86
N GLY A 17 -36.46 -33.39 33.50
CA GLY A 17 -36.23 -32.15 32.76
C GLY A 17 -35.45 -32.53 31.50
N ALA A 18 -35.97 -32.19 30.33
CA ALA A 18 -35.18 -32.30 29.12
C ALA A 18 -33.95 -31.44 29.37
N ALA A 19 -32.81 -32.07 29.67
CA ALA A 19 -31.53 -31.40 29.63
C ALA A 19 -31.37 -31.03 28.16
N PHE A 20 -31.71 -29.79 27.84
CA PHE A 20 -31.48 -29.24 26.51
C PHE A 20 -29.97 -29.29 26.32
N ALA A 21 -29.51 -30.24 25.51
CA ALA A 21 -28.11 -30.38 25.19
C ALA A 21 -27.70 -29.19 24.33
N ALA A 22 -26.57 -28.57 24.69
CA ALA A 22 -25.92 -27.55 23.88
C ALA A 22 -25.79 -27.99 22.41
N PRO A 23 -25.64 -27.05 21.46
CA PRO A 23 -25.38 -27.37 20.07
C PRO A 23 -24.25 -28.37 19.91
N THR A 24 -24.28 -29.15 18.83
CA THR A 24 -23.18 -30.03 18.46
C THR A 24 -21.92 -29.20 18.23
N ALA A 25 -20.78 -29.61 18.77
CA ALA A 25 -19.51 -28.95 18.51
C ALA A 25 -19.23 -28.87 16.99
N PRO A 26 -18.91 -27.69 16.43
CA PRO A 26 -18.48 -27.56 15.05
C PRO A 26 -17.32 -28.49 14.70
N SER A 27 -17.41 -29.20 13.57
CA SER A 27 -16.30 -29.95 12.99
C SER A 27 -15.78 -29.22 11.77
N ILE A 28 -14.56 -28.69 11.85
CA ILE A 28 -13.91 -27.94 10.77
C ILE A 28 -13.69 -28.86 9.55
N ASP A 29 -14.08 -28.39 8.37
CA ASP A 29 -13.75 -29.00 7.09
C ASP A 29 -12.46 -28.37 6.55
N LEU A 30 -11.32 -29.02 6.80
CA LEU A 30 -10.00 -28.51 6.41
C LEU A 30 -9.90 -28.29 4.90
N TYR A 31 -10.31 -29.28 4.09
CA TYR A 31 -10.23 -29.19 2.62
C TYR A 31 -11.15 -28.09 2.07
N GLY A 32 -12.36 -28.00 2.61
CA GLY A 32 -13.31 -26.95 2.25
C GLY A 32 -12.90 -25.54 2.68
N SER A 33 -11.90 -25.44 3.56
CA SER A 33 -11.35 -24.21 4.14
C SER A 33 -9.91 -23.93 3.71
N ASN A 34 -9.51 -24.40 2.52
CA ASN A 34 -8.16 -24.23 1.97
C ASN A 34 -7.03 -24.69 2.91
N ASN A 35 -7.25 -25.77 3.67
CA ASN A 35 -6.34 -26.27 4.71
C ASN A 35 -5.91 -25.19 5.72
N LEU A 36 -6.80 -24.22 5.97
CA LEU A 36 -6.59 -23.08 6.86
C LEU A 36 -5.38 -22.22 6.47
N GLN A 37 -5.05 -22.18 5.18
CA GLN A 37 -4.00 -21.32 4.63
C GLN A 37 -4.65 -20.13 3.93
N PHE A 38 -4.38 -18.93 4.42
CA PHE A 38 -4.88 -17.67 3.86
C PHE A 38 -3.71 -16.71 3.65
N SER A 39 -3.90 -15.73 2.78
CA SER A 39 -2.86 -14.74 2.45
C SER A 39 -3.51 -13.40 2.16
N LYS A 40 -2.84 -12.33 2.57
CA LYS A 40 -3.15 -10.94 2.18
C LYS A 40 -2.62 -10.58 0.80
N ILE A 41 -1.67 -11.37 0.29
CA ILE A 41 -1.10 -11.17 -1.04
C ILE A 41 -1.41 -12.35 -1.95
N GLU A 42 -1.92 -12.05 -3.14
CA GLU A 42 -2.05 -13.00 -4.23
C GLU A 42 -0.87 -12.82 -5.18
N LEU A 43 -0.14 -13.90 -5.41
CA LEU A 43 1.02 -13.94 -6.28
C LEU A 43 0.82 -15.00 -7.37
N ALA A 44 0.96 -14.60 -8.63
CA ALA A 44 0.96 -15.53 -9.74
C ALA A 44 2.23 -16.41 -9.67
N MET A 45 2.09 -17.72 -9.46
CA MET A 45 3.22 -18.62 -9.17
C MET A 45 3.78 -19.39 -10.39
N GLU A 46 2.97 -19.58 -11.43
CA GLU A 46 3.29 -20.47 -12.56
C GLU A 46 3.34 -19.74 -13.91
N THR A 47 3.25 -18.41 -13.88
CA THR A 47 3.21 -17.56 -15.07
C THR A 47 4.07 -16.32 -14.86
N THR A 48 4.44 -15.67 -15.95
CA THR A 48 5.10 -14.36 -15.94
C THR A 48 4.27 -13.40 -16.80
N SER A 49 3.87 -12.27 -16.23
CA SER A 49 3.05 -11.24 -16.86
C SER A 49 3.40 -9.86 -16.29
N GLY A 50 2.58 -8.84 -16.57
CA GLY A 50 2.74 -7.52 -15.96
C GLY A 50 2.67 -7.56 -14.44
N TYR A 51 3.40 -6.68 -13.77
CA TYR A 51 3.50 -6.64 -12.31
C TYR A 51 2.12 -6.53 -11.63
N ASN A 52 1.27 -5.62 -12.11
CA ASN A 52 -0.09 -5.43 -11.57
C ASN A 52 -1.02 -6.65 -11.78
N ASP A 53 -0.74 -7.50 -12.77
CA ASP A 53 -1.46 -8.77 -12.97
C ASP A 53 -0.98 -9.85 -12.00
N MET A 54 0.33 -9.85 -11.71
CA MET A 54 0.99 -10.87 -10.90
C MET A 54 0.85 -10.64 -9.40
N VAL A 55 0.80 -9.39 -8.96
CA VAL A 55 0.86 -9.00 -7.54
C VAL A 55 -0.37 -8.22 -7.14
N LYS A 56 -1.18 -8.80 -6.24
CA LYS A 56 -2.37 -8.14 -5.68
C LYS A 56 -2.34 -8.23 -4.17
N TYR A 57 -2.17 -7.08 -3.53
CA TYR A 57 -2.20 -6.96 -2.07
C TYR A 57 -3.58 -6.53 -1.60
N HIS A 58 -3.98 -7.05 -0.44
CA HIS A 58 -5.21 -6.70 0.25
C HIS A 58 -4.90 -6.31 1.70
N ASP A 59 -5.46 -5.20 2.16
CA ASP A 59 -5.24 -4.74 3.55
C ASP A 59 -5.75 -5.73 4.59
N LYS A 60 -6.74 -6.56 4.22
CA LYS A 60 -7.29 -7.64 5.05
C LYS A 60 -7.39 -8.94 4.25
N ALA A 61 -7.03 -10.05 4.89
CA ALA A 61 -7.19 -11.38 4.33
C ALA A 61 -8.68 -11.77 4.35
N LYS A 62 -9.16 -12.35 3.26
CA LYS A 62 -10.52 -12.93 3.18
C LYS A 62 -10.48 -14.36 3.72
N ILE A 63 -11.05 -14.55 4.91
CA ILE A 63 -11.05 -15.83 5.61
C ILE A 63 -12.39 -16.53 5.35
N ASN A 64 -12.33 -17.75 4.82
CA ASN A 64 -13.49 -18.60 4.56
C ASN A 64 -13.27 -19.97 5.20
N VAL A 65 -13.98 -20.23 6.30
CA VAL A 65 -13.87 -21.50 7.03
C VAL A 65 -15.21 -22.23 7.00
N LYS A 66 -15.18 -23.45 6.46
CA LYS A 66 -16.33 -24.35 6.43
C LYS A 66 -16.29 -25.27 7.63
N PHE A 67 -17.45 -25.47 8.25
CA PHE A 67 -17.63 -26.43 9.32
C PHE A 67 -18.99 -27.12 9.23
N ASN A 68 -19.07 -28.31 9.82
CA ASN A 68 -20.25 -29.16 9.76
C ASN A 68 -20.69 -29.60 11.15
N GLN A 69 -22.00 -29.79 11.31
CA GLN A 69 -22.67 -30.32 12.51
C GLN A 69 -23.70 -31.36 12.06
N TRP A 70 -23.24 -32.55 11.67
CA TRP A 70 -24.08 -33.60 11.05
C TRP A 70 -25.06 -34.27 12.01
N SER A 71 -24.73 -34.30 13.29
CA SER A 71 -25.55 -34.89 14.35
C SER A 71 -26.05 -33.79 15.28
N GLY A 72 -27.14 -34.06 16.02
CA GLY A 72 -27.67 -33.13 17.03
C GLY A 72 -28.22 -31.82 16.45
N LYS A 73 -28.35 -30.80 17.30
CA LYS A 73 -28.76 -29.45 16.89
C LYS A 73 -27.54 -28.65 16.45
N SER A 74 -27.69 -27.83 15.41
CA SER A 74 -26.63 -26.94 14.92
C SER A 74 -26.47 -25.68 15.77
N GLY A 75 -27.51 -25.28 16.49
CA GLY A 75 -27.56 -23.97 17.16
C GLY A 75 -27.84 -22.83 16.19
N ASP A 76 -27.83 -21.60 16.72
CA ASP A 76 -28.32 -20.40 16.03
C ASP A 76 -27.18 -19.51 15.52
N THR A 77 -26.09 -19.43 16.27
CA THR A 77 -24.96 -18.53 15.99
C THR A 77 -23.63 -19.24 16.15
N TYR A 78 -22.65 -18.83 15.35
CA TYR A 78 -21.26 -19.22 15.53
C TYR A 78 -20.41 -18.05 16.00
N ASN A 79 -19.34 -18.34 16.75
CA ASN A 79 -18.25 -17.43 17.05
C ASN A 79 -16.93 -18.08 16.60
N ILE A 80 -16.02 -17.30 16.02
CA ILE A 80 -14.65 -17.73 15.72
C ILE A 80 -13.72 -17.05 16.71
N TYR A 81 -12.81 -17.84 17.26
CA TYR A 81 -11.77 -17.38 18.17
C TYR A 81 -10.39 -17.63 17.58
N PHE A 82 -9.50 -16.64 17.67
CA PHE A 82 -8.06 -16.80 17.48
C PHE A 82 -7.39 -16.61 18.83
N ASP A 83 -6.65 -17.62 19.29
CA ASP A 83 -5.94 -17.63 20.60
C ASP A 83 -6.84 -17.25 21.79
N GLY A 84 -8.13 -17.61 21.70
CA GLY A 84 -9.14 -17.34 22.72
C GLY A 84 -9.87 -16.00 22.57
N GLU A 85 -9.43 -15.12 21.66
CA GLU A 85 -10.10 -13.84 21.37
C GLU A 85 -11.10 -13.99 20.25
N LYS A 86 -12.32 -13.46 20.42
CA LYS A 86 -13.38 -13.56 19.41
C LYS A 86 -13.08 -12.61 18.25
N VAL A 87 -12.93 -13.15 17.06
CA VAL A 87 -12.59 -12.39 15.83
C VAL A 87 -13.75 -12.29 14.84
N ALA A 88 -14.72 -13.20 14.90
CA ALA A 88 -15.90 -13.15 14.04
C ALA A 88 -17.11 -13.83 14.68
N SER A 89 -18.31 -13.49 14.20
CA SER A 89 -19.54 -14.18 14.55
C SER A 89 -20.56 -14.10 13.42
N GLY A 90 -21.48 -15.06 13.36
CA GLY A 90 -22.56 -15.03 12.36
C GLY A 90 -23.61 -16.10 12.58
N PRO A 91 -24.65 -16.15 11.73
CA PRO A 91 -25.71 -17.14 11.86
C PRO A 91 -25.25 -18.53 11.39
N ILE A 92 -25.72 -19.57 12.06
CA ILE A 92 -25.55 -20.97 11.62
C ILE A 92 -26.69 -21.32 10.65
N LYS A 93 -26.36 -21.96 9.52
CA LYS A 93 -27.33 -22.31 8.46
C LYS A 93 -27.41 -23.82 8.25
N GLY A 94 -28.20 -24.50 9.06
CA GLY A 94 -28.37 -25.95 8.95
C GLY A 94 -27.12 -26.73 9.36
N SER A 95 -26.92 -27.92 8.78
CA SER A 95 -25.83 -28.83 9.18
C SER A 95 -24.46 -28.48 8.60
N GLN A 96 -24.36 -27.49 7.70
CA GLN A 96 -23.11 -26.99 7.12
C GLN A 96 -23.13 -25.47 7.10
N THR A 97 -22.10 -24.83 7.62
CA THR A 97 -21.98 -23.37 7.62
C THR A 97 -20.62 -22.97 7.07
N THR A 98 -20.59 -21.91 6.27
CA THR A 98 -19.35 -21.22 5.88
C THR A 98 -19.29 -19.92 6.65
N ALA A 99 -18.27 -19.77 7.48
CA ALA A 99 -17.95 -18.53 8.14
C ALA A 99 -17.02 -17.72 7.23
N SER A 100 -17.47 -16.52 6.87
CA SER A 100 -16.75 -15.59 5.99
C SER A 100 -16.55 -14.27 6.72
N PHE A 101 -15.30 -13.85 6.87
CA PHE A 101 -14.92 -12.61 7.53
C PHE A 101 -13.58 -12.12 7.00
N GLU A 102 -13.21 -10.89 7.34
CA GLU A 102 -11.93 -10.30 6.97
C GLU A 102 -11.06 -10.14 8.23
N TYR A 103 -9.75 -10.35 8.09
CA TYR A 103 -8.81 -10.25 9.21
C TYR A 103 -7.54 -9.52 8.77
N GLU A 104 -7.08 -8.59 9.58
CA GLU A 104 -6.04 -7.62 9.19
C GLU A 104 -4.62 -8.09 9.46
N GLN A 105 -4.39 -8.76 10.59
CA GLN A 105 -3.05 -9.11 11.06
C GLN A 105 -2.59 -10.47 10.52
N GLY A 106 -1.40 -10.51 9.91
CA GLY A 106 -0.74 -11.77 9.54
C GLY A 106 -0.24 -12.53 10.77
N GLY A 107 -0.11 -13.85 10.67
CA GLY A 107 0.38 -14.68 11.78
C GLY A 107 -0.08 -16.14 11.74
N LEU A 108 0.27 -16.85 12.82
CA LEU A 108 -0.17 -18.20 13.13
C LEU A 108 -1.06 -18.15 14.39
N TYR A 109 -2.30 -18.62 14.28
CA TYR A 109 -3.26 -18.56 15.38
C TYR A 109 -3.85 -19.93 15.69
N GLN A 110 -4.19 -20.19 16.96
CA GLN A 110 -5.05 -21.32 17.31
C GLN A 110 -6.51 -20.93 17.11
N MET A 111 -7.15 -21.50 16.09
CA MET A 111 -8.54 -21.23 15.77
C MET A 111 -9.49 -22.22 16.43
N GLU A 112 -10.53 -21.70 17.06
CA GLU A 112 -11.70 -22.47 17.52
C GLU A 112 -12.98 -21.91 16.92
N ILE A 113 -13.94 -22.77 16.60
CA ILE A 113 -15.30 -22.37 16.19
C ILE A 113 -16.27 -22.84 17.27
N GLU A 114 -17.04 -21.91 17.80
CA GLU A 114 -18.08 -22.16 18.79
C GLU A 114 -19.45 -22.05 18.14
N ALA A 115 -20.36 -22.98 18.42
CA ALA A 115 -21.78 -22.88 18.08
C ALA A 115 -22.60 -22.65 19.36
N CYS A 116 -23.53 -21.70 19.33
CA CYS A 116 -24.37 -21.30 20.45
C CYS A 116 -25.86 -21.26 20.08
N ASP A 117 -26.71 -21.64 21.02
CA ASP A 117 -28.15 -21.36 21.05
C ASP A 117 -28.60 -21.03 22.49
N GLU A 118 -29.91 -20.94 22.72
CA GLU A 118 -30.49 -20.68 24.05
C GLU A 118 -30.08 -21.70 25.14
N THR A 119 -29.58 -22.87 24.75
CA THR A 119 -29.29 -24.00 25.63
C THR A 119 -27.83 -24.05 26.07
N GLY A 120 -26.94 -23.32 25.38
CA GLY A 120 -25.52 -23.23 25.68
C GLY A 120 -24.66 -23.11 24.42
N CYS A 121 -23.35 -23.30 24.60
CA CYS A 121 -22.36 -23.24 23.53
C CYS A 121 -21.46 -24.48 23.53
N ALA A 122 -20.96 -24.87 22.35
CA ALA A 122 -19.97 -25.93 22.19
C ALA A 122 -18.89 -25.53 21.17
N LYS A 123 -17.63 -25.75 21.51
CA LYS A 123 -16.46 -25.42 20.69
C LYS A 123 -15.91 -26.63 19.92
N SER A 124 -15.35 -26.37 18.74
CA SER A 124 -14.49 -27.30 18.02
C SER A 124 -13.21 -27.59 18.80
N ALA A 125 -12.48 -28.64 18.41
CA ALA A 125 -11.06 -28.71 18.77
C ALA A 125 -10.29 -27.54 18.12
N PRO A 126 -9.22 -27.05 18.77
CA PRO A 126 -8.38 -26.02 18.17
C PRO A 126 -7.65 -26.56 16.94
N ALA A 127 -7.51 -25.72 15.92
CA ALA A 127 -6.74 -25.99 14.71
C ALA A 127 -5.90 -24.77 14.35
N GLN A 128 -4.65 -24.95 13.95
CA GLN A 128 -3.82 -23.83 13.52
C GLN A 128 -4.31 -23.26 12.19
N ILE A 129 -4.49 -21.94 12.14
CA ILE A 129 -4.75 -21.17 10.92
C ILE A 129 -3.54 -20.29 10.62
N THR A 130 -3.18 -20.21 9.34
CA THR A 130 -2.08 -19.37 8.84
C THR A 130 -2.66 -18.22 8.02
N ILE A 131 -2.27 -17.00 8.36
CA ILE A 131 -2.60 -15.80 7.58
C ILE A 131 -1.27 -15.17 7.14
N ALA A 132 -0.89 -15.35 5.88
CA ALA A 132 0.34 -14.80 5.35
C ALA A 132 0.21 -13.28 5.10
N ASP A 133 1.21 -12.53 5.54
CA ASP A 133 1.45 -11.11 5.19
C ASP A 133 2.94 -10.93 4.88
N THR A 134 3.27 -9.84 4.18
CA THR A 134 4.61 -9.57 3.65
C THR A 134 5.60 -9.00 4.66
N ASP A 135 5.21 -8.92 5.94
CA ASP A 135 6.11 -8.68 7.07
C ASP A 135 6.79 -9.98 7.57
N GLY A 136 6.33 -11.14 7.09
CA GLY A 136 6.84 -12.44 7.55
C GLY A 136 6.27 -12.93 8.87
N SER A 137 5.24 -12.28 9.44
CA SER A 137 4.62 -12.65 10.73
C SER A 137 4.14 -14.10 10.84
N HIS A 138 3.94 -14.77 9.71
CA HIS A 138 3.54 -16.17 9.61
C HIS A 138 4.72 -17.16 9.46
N LEU A 139 5.94 -16.65 9.31
CA LEU A 139 7.15 -17.43 9.07
C LEU A 139 7.96 -17.61 10.35
N PRO A 140 8.61 -18.76 10.54
CA PRO A 140 9.66 -18.88 11.56
C PRO A 140 10.91 -18.08 11.16
N PRO A 141 11.81 -17.77 12.10
CA PRO A 141 13.14 -17.26 11.80
C PRO A 141 13.88 -18.13 10.77
N LEU A 142 14.54 -17.49 9.79
CA LEU A 142 15.26 -18.19 8.72
C LEU A 142 16.39 -19.08 9.28
N ALA A 143 16.48 -20.31 8.78
CA ALA A 143 17.64 -21.17 9.03
C ALA A 143 18.82 -20.72 8.15
N MET A 144 19.94 -20.37 8.78
CA MET A 144 21.11 -19.82 8.11
C MET A 144 22.13 -20.89 7.71
N ASN A 145 22.81 -20.67 6.59
CA ASN A 145 23.93 -21.47 6.07
C ASN A 145 25.07 -20.53 5.61
N VAL A 146 25.59 -19.77 6.57
CA VAL A 146 26.67 -18.79 6.35
C VAL A 146 28.02 -19.50 6.30
N ASP A 147 28.91 -19.07 5.40
CA ASP A 147 30.29 -19.57 5.37
C ASP A 147 30.97 -19.30 6.73
N PRO A 148 31.51 -20.32 7.42
CA PRO A 148 32.11 -20.17 8.74
C PRO A 148 33.36 -19.29 8.79
N ASN A 149 33.91 -18.88 7.65
CA ASN A 149 34.97 -17.87 7.61
C ASN A 149 34.46 -16.48 8.05
N ASN A 150 33.15 -16.21 7.97
CA ASN A 150 32.54 -15.04 8.59
C ASN A 150 32.62 -15.18 10.11
N LYS A 151 33.45 -14.35 10.75
CA LYS A 151 33.63 -14.35 12.21
C LYS A 151 32.50 -13.55 12.86
N SER A 152 32.36 -13.69 14.17
CA SER A 152 31.41 -12.88 14.96
C SER A 152 32.09 -11.65 15.55
N TYR A 153 31.38 -10.53 15.56
CA TYR A 153 31.84 -9.26 16.14
C TYR A 153 30.76 -8.66 17.04
N ASP A 154 31.19 -7.77 17.93
CA ASP A 154 30.33 -6.95 18.79
C ASP A 154 30.58 -5.48 18.43
N THR A 155 30.43 -5.17 17.13
CA THR A 155 30.53 -3.79 16.64
C THR A 155 29.31 -3.02 17.13
N ASP A 156 29.52 -1.78 17.58
CA ASP A 156 28.43 -0.97 18.09
C ASP A 156 27.33 -0.79 17.02
N PRO A 157 26.04 -1.00 17.36
CA PRO A 157 24.92 -0.93 16.42
C PRO A 157 24.65 0.48 15.87
N SER A 158 25.42 1.48 16.30
CA SER A 158 25.47 2.79 15.67
C SER A 158 26.28 2.85 14.38
N VAL A 159 27.25 1.95 14.19
CA VAL A 159 28.09 1.92 13.00
C VAL A 159 27.35 1.20 11.89
N VAL A 160 27.20 1.84 10.74
CA VAL A 160 26.64 1.21 9.55
C VAL A 160 27.60 0.12 9.04
N MET A 161 27.09 -1.10 8.98
CA MET A 161 27.63 -2.24 8.23
C MET A 161 26.61 -2.62 7.15
N GLY A 162 26.76 -2.04 5.97
CA GLY A 162 25.85 -2.24 4.84
C GLY A 162 26.42 -3.21 3.81
N THR A 163 25.56 -3.89 3.06
CA THR A 163 25.98 -4.59 1.84
C THR A 163 24.85 -4.67 0.84
N TYR A 164 25.20 -4.79 -0.45
CA TYR A 164 24.25 -5.15 -1.48
C TYR A 164 24.10 -6.67 -1.59
N PHE A 165 22.86 -7.12 -1.68
CA PHE A 165 22.47 -8.48 -2.10
C PHE A 165 21.74 -8.40 -3.44
N VAL A 166 22.20 -9.15 -4.43
CA VAL A 166 21.66 -9.06 -5.78
C VAL A 166 20.66 -10.17 -6.11
N GLU A 167 19.54 -9.79 -6.74
CA GLU A 167 18.43 -10.65 -7.10
C GLU A 167 18.87 -11.87 -7.92
N TRP A 168 19.81 -11.67 -8.86
CA TRP A 168 20.31 -12.71 -9.75
C TRP A 168 21.40 -13.59 -9.12
N GLY A 169 21.84 -13.29 -7.89
CA GLY A 169 22.87 -14.06 -7.16
C GLY A 169 22.50 -15.53 -6.96
N ILE A 170 21.20 -15.83 -6.96
CA ILE A 170 20.67 -17.18 -6.77
C ILE A 170 20.89 -18.14 -7.96
N TYR A 171 21.33 -17.61 -9.11
CA TYR A 171 21.54 -18.39 -10.32
C TYR A 171 22.95 -18.98 -10.36
N GLY A 172 23.78 -18.58 -11.32
CA GLY A 172 25.11 -19.16 -11.49
C GLY A 172 26.06 -18.89 -10.32
N ARG A 173 25.83 -17.81 -9.58
CA ARG A 173 26.59 -17.46 -8.36
C ARG A 173 26.27 -18.37 -7.17
N GLU A 174 25.11 -19.04 -7.21
CA GLU A 174 24.63 -19.96 -6.18
C GLU A 174 24.64 -19.37 -4.76
N TYR A 175 24.42 -18.06 -4.65
CA TYR A 175 24.37 -17.35 -3.37
C TYR A 175 22.94 -16.93 -3.06
N THR A 176 22.42 -17.43 -1.94
CA THR A 176 21.03 -17.26 -1.50
C THR A 176 20.96 -16.50 -0.18
N VAL A 177 19.78 -16.01 0.18
CA VAL A 177 19.58 -15.16 1.38
C VAL A 177 20.08 -15.84 2.67
N ASP A 178 19.98 -17.17 2.78
CA ASP A 178 20.48 -17.91 3.95
C ASP A 178 22.01 -17.94 4.07
N ASN A 179 22.74 -17.52 3.03
CA ASN A 179 24.20 -17.41 3.07
C ASN A 179 24.69 -16.05 3.58
N ILE A 180 23.80 -15.06 3.66
CA ILE A 180 24.13 -13.71 4.13
C ILE A 180 24.57 -13.77 5.60
N PRO A 181 25.75 -13.25 5.96
CA PRO A 181 26.22 -13.15 7.35
C PRO A 181 25.47 -12.05 8.11
N ALA A 182 24.14 -12.19 8.26
CA ALA A 182 23.25 -11.12 8.72
C ALA A 182 23.52 -10.60 10.14
N ASP A 183 24.15 -11.40 11.02
CA ASP A 183 24.56 -10.95 12.35
C ASP A 183 25.69 -9.90 12.31
N ASN A 184 26.39 -9.80 11.17
CA ASN A 184 27.43 -8.82 10.90
C ASN A 184 26.91 -7.64 10.05
N LEU A 185 25.60 -7.51 9.87
CA LEU A 185 25.03 -6.48 9.01
C LEU A 185 23.96 -5.68 9.74
N THR A 186 23.94 -4.40 9.42
CA THR A 186 22.89 -3.45 9.84
C THR A 186 21.93 -3.15 8.68
N HIS A 187 22.44 -3.15 7.45
CA HIS A 187 21.67 -2.84 6.24
C HIS A 187 21.95 -3.86 5.13
N ILE A 188 20.89 -4.34 4.49
CA ILE A 188 20.93 -5.08 3.23
C ILE A 188 20.21 -4.25 2.18
N LEU A 189 20.94 -3.84 1.15
CA LEU A 189 20.40 -3.15 -0.02
C LEU A 189 20.10 -4.19 -1.10
N TYR A 190 18.83 -4.35 -1.46
CA TYR A 190 18.40 -5.37 -2.43
C TYR A 190 18.50 -4.82 -3.86
N GLY A 191 19.50 -5.29 -4.60
CA GLY A 191 19.79 -4.89 -5.98
C GLY A 191 19.12 -5.81 -7.02
N PHE A 192 18.29 -5.35 -7.94
CA PHE A 192 17.78 -4.00 -8.07
C PHE A 192 16.30 -4.00 -8.47
N ILE A 193 15.61 -2.93 -8.07
CA ILE A 193 14.23 -2.64 -8.43
C ILE A 193 14.23 -1.71 -9.66
N PRO A 194 13.70 -2.15 -10.81
CA PRO A 194 13.62 -1.32 -12.01
C PRO A 194 12.46 -0.32 -11.97
N ILE A 195 12.59 0.72 -12.80
CA ILE A 195 11.53 1.70 -13.11
C ILE A 195 11.05 1.45 -14.54
N CYS A 196 9.75 1.35 -14.76
CA CYS A 196 9.19 1.23 -16.11
C CYS A 196 9.42 2.52 -16.92
N GLY A 197 9.57 2.40 -18.25
CA GLY A 197 9.90 3.52 -19.13
C GLY A 197 11.19 3.27 -19.93
N PRO A 198 11.95 4.31 -20.31
CA PRO A 198 13.14 4.14 -21.14
C PRO A 198 14.22 3.37 -20.37
N ASN A 199 14.69 2.25 -20.93
CA ASN A 199 15.63 1.33 -20.27
C ASN A 199 16.57 0.67 -21.29
N GLU A 200 17.09 1.46 -22.23
CA GLU A 200 17.95 0.94 -23.30
C GLU A 200 19.27 0.39 -22.74
N SER A 201 19.79 0.98 -21.66
CA SER A 201 21.00 0.52 -20.95
C SER A 201 20.91 -0.93 -20.48
N VAL A 202 19.73 -1.45 -20.14
CA VAL A 202 19.52 -2.86 -19.74
C VAL A 202 19.93 -3.84 -20.85
N LYS A 203 19.90 -3.42 -22.13
CA LYS A 203 20.35 -4.27 -23.24
C LYS A 203 21.85 -4.60 -23.16
N SER A 204 22.65 -3.77 -22.49
CA SER A 204 24.08 -4.00 -22.30
C SER A 204 24.38 -5.25 -21.44
N VAL A 205 23.49 -5.62 -20.52
CA VAL A 205 23.58 -6.85 -19.71
C VAL A 205 23.52 -8.11 -20.59
N GLY A 206 22.85 -8.02 -21.75
CA GLY A 206 22.56 -9.16 -22.60
C GLY A 206 21.53 -10.12 -21.99
N GLY A 207 21.52 -11.37 -22.49
CA GLY A 207 20.57 -12.38 -22.04
C GLY A 207 19.11 -11.98 -22.29
N ASN A 208 18.24 -12.21 -21.29
CA ASN A 208 16.81 -11.90 -21.38
C ASN A 208 16.39 -10.68 -20.52
N SER A 209 17.35 -9.92 -19.98
CA SER A 209 17.08 -8.89 -18.96
C SER A 209 16.11 -7.81 -19.45
N PHE A 210 16.36 -7.22 -20.62
CA PHE A 210 15.50 -6.19 -21.19
C PHE A 210 14.07 -6.72 -21.45
N ASN A 211 13.94 -7.90 -22.05
CA ASN A 211 12.62 -8.49 -22.35
C ASN A 211 11.84 -8.87 -21.09
N ALA A 212 12.52 -9.32 -20.04
CA ALA A 212 11.92 -9.58 -18.73
C ALA A 212 11.32 -8.28 -18.16
N LEU A 213 12.07 -7.17 -18.21
CA LEU A 213 11.58 -5.86 -17.79
C LEU A 213 10.37 -5.40 -18.63
N GLN A 214 10.43 -5.54 -19.96
CA GLN A 214 9.28 -5.21 -20.82
C GLN A 214 8.04 -6.04 -20.47
N THR A 215 8.23 -7.29 -20.04
CA THR A 215 7.12 -8.14 -19.59
C THR A 215 6.56 -7.67 -18.24
N ALA A 216 7.42 -7.37 -17.27
CA ALA A 216 7.03 -6.85 -15.96
C ALA A 216 6.29 -5.51 -16.06
N CYS A 217 6.70 -4.64 -16.99
CA CYS A 217 6.08 -3.33 -17.23
C CYS A 217 4.79 -3.38 -18.05
N LYS A 218 4.36 -4.56 -18.54
CA LYS A 218 3.13 -4.65 -19.33
C LYS A 218 1.91 -4.29 -18.48
N GLY A 219 1.18 -3.24 -18.84
CA GLY A 219 0.02 -2.77 -18.07
C GLY A 219 0.39 -2.03 -16.77
N VAL A 220 1.64 -1.57 -16.69
CA VAL A 220 2.17 -0.68 -15.66
C VAL A 220 2.48 0.64 -16.35
N ASN A 221 2.24 1.77 -15.69
CA ASN A 221 2.58 3.07 -16.28
C ASN A 221 4.10 3.27 -16.29
N ASP A 222 4.60 4.05 -17.25
CA ASP A 222 5.98 4.52 -17.19
C ASP A 222 6.21 5.29 -15.88
N TYR A 223 7.44 5.19 -15.36
CA TYR A 223 7.92 5.74 -14.10
C TYR A 223 7.41 5.06 -12.83
N GLU A 224 6.59 4.00 -12.91
CA GLU A 224 6.29 3.15 -11.76
C GLU A 224 7.35 2.05 -11.55
N VAL A 225 7.61 1.70 -10.28
CA VAL A 225 8.51 0.58 -9.94
C VAL A 225 7.85 -0.78 -10.14
N VAL A 226 8.64 -1.77 -10.55
CA VAL A 226 8.23 -3.18 -10.68
C VAL A 226 9.32 -4.12 -10.16
N ILE A 227 9.02 -5.41 -10.03
CA ILE A 227 10.04 -6.44 -9.78
C ILE A 227 10.60 -6.90 -11.13
N HIS A 228 11.94 -6.98 -11.26
CA HIS A 228 12.58 -7.38 -12.51
C HIS A 228 12.40 -8.88 -12.80
N ASP A 229 12.72 -9.73 -11.82
CA ASP A 229 12.62 -11.18 -11.92
C ASP A 229 11.69 -11.76 -10.83
N PRO A 230 10.38 -11.88 -11.11
CA PRO A 230 9.43 -12.44 -10.15
C PRO A 230 9.75 -13.89 -9.78
N TRP A 231 10.46 -14.64 -10.64
CA TRP A 231 10.86 -16.00 -10.32
C TRP A 231 11.83 -16.02 -9.14
N ALA A 232 12.89 -15.22 -9.22
CA ALA A 232 13.85 -15.05 -8.14
C ALA A 232 13.21 -14.41 -6.89
N ALA A 233 12.43 -13.34 -7.08
CA ALA A 233 11.86 -12.57 -6.00
C ALA A 233 10.87 -13.38 -5.15
N PHE A 234 9.86 -14.02 -5.75
CA PHE A 234 8.78 -14.63 -4.95
C PHE A 234 8.23 -15.99 -5.43
N GLN A 235 8.64 -16.53 -6.57
CA GLN A 235 8.09 -17.81 -7.06
C GLN A 235 8.99 -19.01 -6.73
N LYS A 236 10.31 -18.86 -6.80
CA LYS A 236 11.25 -19.98 -6.65
C LYS A 236 11.14 -20.62 -5.27
N SER A 237 10.88 -21.93 -5.25
CA SER A 237 10.94 -22.72 -4.02
C SER A 237 12.40 -22.97 -3.60
N PHE A 238 12.71 -22.58 -2.37
CA PHE A 238 13.98 -22.84 -1.69
C PHE A 238 13.74 -23.86 -0.59
N LYS A 239 14.33 -25.05 -0.72
CA LYS A 239 14.10 -26.16 0.21
C LYS A 239 14.59 -25.82 1.62
N GLN A 240 15.70 -25.09 1.71
CA GLN A 240 16.29 -24.68 2.98
C GLN A 240 15.39 -23.71 3.78
N ALA A 241 14.51 -22.98 3.09
CA ALA A 241 13.50 -22.10 3.71
C ALA A 241 12.17 -22.82 3.96
N GLY A 242 12.08 -24.14 3.72
CA GLY A 242 10.86 -24.91 3.88
C GLY A 242 9.77 -24.59 2.85
N HIS A 243 10.11 -23.94 1.72
CA HIS A 243 9.12 -23.60 0.70
C HIS A 243 8.58 -24.86 0.04
N GLU A 244 7.26 -25.01 0.04
CA GLU A 244 6.52 -26.01 -0.72
C GLU A 244 5.90 -25.38 -1.96
N TYR A 245 5.38 -26.21 -2.87
CA TYR A 245 4.69 -25.72 -4.06
C TYR A 245 3.56 -24.74 -3.72
N SER A 246 2.74 -25.09 -2.73
CA SER A 246 1.58 -24.32 -2.26
C SER A 246 1.92 -23.15 -1.32
N THR A 247 3.20 -22.95 -0.94
CA THR A 247 3.57 -21.81 -0.10
C THR A 247 3.22 -20.50 -0.82
N PRO A 248 2.45 -19.60 -0.17
CA PRO A 248 1.85 -18.42 -0.82
C PRO A 248 2.87 -17.33 -1.19
N ILE A 249 4.04 -17.31 -0.56
CA ILE A 249 5.15 -16.40 -0.86
C ILE A 249 6.43 -17.25 -0.81
N LYS A 250 7.27 -17.19 -1.85
CA LYS A 250 8.54 -17.94 -1.92
C LYS A 250 9.68 -16.99 -2.30
N GLY A 251 10.69 -17.50 -3.02
CA GLY A 251 11.80 -16.70 -3.56
C GLY A 251 12.64 -16.02 -2.48
N ASN A 252 13.43 -15.03 -2.93
CA ASN A 252 14.25 -14.19 -2.06
C ASN A 252 13.39 -13.45 -1.03
N TYR A 253 12.21 -12.97 -1.42
CA TYR A 253 11.37 -12.12 -0.58
C TYR A 253 10.85 -12.88 0.64
N ALA A 254 10.38 -14.12 0.49
CA ALA A 254 9.99 -14.93 1.65
C ALA A 254 11.18 -15.23 2.57
N MET A 255 12.38 -15.42 2.01
CA MET A 255 13.58 -15.62 2.82
C MET A 255 13.99 -14.34 3.55
N LEU A 256 13.88 -13.16 2.93
CA LEU A 256 14.15 -11.86 3.58
C LEU A 256 13.12 -11.57 4.68
N MET A 257 11.85 -11.91 4.46
CA MET A 257 10.81 -11.86 5.49
C MET A 257 11.19 -12.74 6.70
N ALA A 258 11.58 -13.99 6.47
CA ALA A 258 12.03 -14.91 7.53
C ALA A 258 13.35 -14.45 8.17
N LEU A 259 14.23 -13.77 7.43
CA LEU A 259 15.46 -13.18 7.95
C LEU A 259 15.14 -12.04 8.90
N LYS A 260 14.13 -11.21 8.62
CA LYS A 260 13.65 -10.19 9.56
C LYS A 260 13.04 -10.79 10.83
N GLN A 261 12.40 -11.95 10.75
CA GLN A 261 11.96 -12.67 11.95
C GLN A 261 13.14 -13.15 12.81
N ARG A 262 14.31 -13.39 12.21
CA ARG A 262 15.55 -13.75 12.91
C ARG A 262 16.30 -12.53 13.46
N ASN A 263 16.40 -11.48 12.66
CA ASN A 263 17.13 -10.24 12.93
C ASN A 263 16.17 -9.05 12.78
N PRO A 264 15.31 -8.77 13.77
CA PRO A 264 14.25 -7.75 13.65
C PRO A 264 14.78 -6.32 13.49
N ASP A 265 15.99 -6.05 14.00
CA ASP A 265 16.63 -4.73 13.91
C ASP A 265 17.34 -4.49 12.57
N LEU A 266 17.52 -5.53 11.75
CA LEU A 266 18.13 -5.44 10.42
C LEU A 266 17.27 -4.56 9.50
N LYS A 267 17.91 -3.62 8.80
CA LYS A 267 17.28 -2.82 7.76
C LYS A 267 17.44 -3.52 6.41
N ILE A 268 16.32 -3.80 5.74
CA ILE A 268 16.31 -4.30 4.38
C ILE A 268 15.70 -3.20 3.53
N ILE A 269 16.43 -2.71 2.54
CA ILE A 269 16.02 -1.55 1.74
C ILE A 269 16.07 -1.94 0.26
N PRO A 270 15.01 -1.68 -0.53
CA PRO A 270 15.06 -1.90 -1.97
C PRO A 270 15.92 -0.81 -2.61
N SER A 271 16.94 -1.21 -3.37
CA SER A 271 17.72 -0.29 -4.18
C SER A 271 17.10 -0.17 -5.57
N ILE A 272 16.70 1.06 -5.92
CA ILE A 272 16.04 1.39 -7.18
C ILE A 272 17.06 1.98 -8.13
N GLY A 273 17.22 1.34 -9.30
CA GLY A 273 18.17 1.77 -10.32
C GLY A 273 19.42 0.90 -10.34
N GLY A 274 20.58 1.54 -10.12
CA GLY A 274 21.90 1.03 -10.43
C GLY A 274 22.31 1.33 -11.87
N TRP A 275 23.55 1.00 -12.22
CA TRP A 275 24.19 1.29 -13.51
C TRP A 275 23.31 1.09 -14.75
N THR A 276 22.58 -0.03 -14.86
CA THR A 276 21.84 -0.38 -16.09
C THR A 276 20.35 0.00 -16.07
N LEU A 277 19.82 0.45 -14.93
CA LEU A 277 18.39 0.73 -14.73
C LEU A 277 18.12 2.20 -14.38
N SER A 278 19.11 3.07 -14.56
CA SER A 278 19.03 4.49 -14.22
C SER A 278 18.43 5.37 -15.33
N ASP A 279 18.24 4.85 -16.54
CA ASP A 279 17.74 5.61 -17.70
C ASP A 279 16.45 6.43 -17.41
N PRO A 280 15.44 5.91 -16.68
CA PRO A 280 14.22 6.67 -16.38
C PRO A 280 14.42 7.89 -15.48
N PHE A 281 15.46 7.91 -14.63
CA PHE A 281 15.68 9.02 -13.71
C PHE A 281 15.98 10.34 -14.44
N PHE A 282 16.59 10.28 -15.61
CA PHE A 282 16.88 11.48 -16.42
C PHE A 282 15.61 12.22 -16.89
N ASP A 283 14.45 11.56 -16.84
CA ASP A 283 13.16 12.18 -17.17
C ASP A 283 12.48 12.78 -15.92
N PHE A 284 13.09 12.68 -14.73
CA PHE A 284 12.56 13.21 -13.46
C PHE A 284 12.74 14.73 -13.31
N VAL A 285 13.37 15.38 -14.28
CA VAL A 285 13.28 16.83 -14.43
C VAL A 285 11.81 17.30 -14.55
N ASP A 286 10.92 16.45 -15.05
CA ASP A 286 9.48 16.64 -14.99
C ASP A 286 8.92 16.10 -13.67
N LYS A 287 8.26 16.98 -12.90
CA LYS A 287 7.63 16.63 -11.63
C LYS A 287 6.53 15.57 -11.79
N ALA A 288 5.79 15.54 -12.90
CA ALA A 288 4.72 14.55 -13.09
C ALA A 288 5.26 13.10 -13.09
N ASN A 289 6.47 12.91 -13.63
CA ASN A 289 7.16 11.62 -13.62
C ASN A 289 7.59 11.25 -12.20
N ARG A 290 8.13 12.21 -11.43
CA ARG A 290 8.46 11.99 -10.01
C ARG A 290 7.24 11.68 -9.17
N ASP A 291 6.12 12.39 -9.37
CA ASP A 291 4.87 12.14 -8.64
C ASP A 291 4.36 10.70 -8.87
N THR A 292 4.48 10.21 -10.11
CA THR A 292 4.11 8.83 -10.48
C THR A 292 5.04 7.83 -9.79
N PHE A 293 6.34 8.09 -9.86
CA PHE A 293 7.36 7.26 -9.21
C PHE A 293 7.15 7.17 -7.69
N VAL A 294 7.08 8.31 -7.00
CA VAL A 294 6.92 8.40 -5.53
C VAL A 294 5.65 7.67 -5.08
N ALA A 295 4.53 7.83 -5.79
CA ALA A 295 3.30 7.11 -5.49
C ALA A 295 3.44 5.59 -5.67
N SER A 296 4.18 5.15 -6.68
CA SER A 296 4.46 3.73 -6.90
C SER A 296 5.36 3.13 -5.82
N VAL A 297 6.33 3.89 -5.31
CA VAL A 297 7.19 3.49 -4.17
C VAL A 297 6.35 3.36 -2.89
N GLU A 298 5.44 4.29 -2.60
CA GLU A 298 4.51 4.17 -1.46
C GLU A 298 3.72 2.85 -1.53
N LYS A 299 3.14 2.57 -2.71
CA LYS A 299 2.39 1.32 -2.96
C LYS A 299 3.28 0.09 -2.81
N PHE A 300 4.52 0.16 -3.28
CA PHE A 300 5.48 -0.95 -3.18
C PHE A 300 5.81 -1.26 -1.72
N LEU A 301 6.07 -0.26 -0.89
CA LEU A 301 6.37 -0.44 0.54
C LEU A 301 5.15 -0.90 1.36
N LYS A 302 3.93 -0.48 0.98
CA LYS A 302 2.69 -1.02 1.55
C LYS A 302 2.46 -2.48 1.17
N THR A 303 2.88 -2.87 -0.04
CA THR A 303 2.77 -4.24 -0.55
C THR A 303 3.82 -5.17 0.08
N TRP A 304 5.07 -4.72 0.22
CA TRP A 304 6.22 -5.52 0.65
C TRP A 304 6.77 -5.03 1.99
N LYS A 305 6.06 -5.36 3.07
CA LYS A 305 6.26 -4.77 4.39
C LYS A 305 7.61 -5.07 5.04
N PHE A 306 8.33 -6.11 4.63
CA PHE A 306 9.66 -6.41 5.18
C PHE A 306 10.71 -5.33 4.88
N TYR A 307 10.50 -4.50 3.84
CA TYR A 307 11.36 -3.36 3.51
C TYR A 307 11.18 -2.21 4.51
N ASP A 308 12.27 -1.53 4.84
CA ASP A 308 12.36 -0.47 5.86
C ASP A 308 12.69 0.92 5.30
N GLY A 309 12.55 1.13 4.00
CA GLY A 309 12.96 2.38 3.39
C GLY A 309 13.00 2.30 1.88
N VAL A 310 13.71 3.23 1.26
CA VAL A 310 14.06 3.20 -0.16
C VAL A 310 15.47 3.73 -0.36
N ASP A 311 16.21 3.07 -1.23
CA ASP A 311 17.54 3.47 -1.67
C ASP A 311 17.48 3.86 -3.15
N ILE A 312 18.05 5.01 -3.49
CA ILE A 312 18.02 5.55 -4.86
C ILE A 312 19.42 5.52 -5.45
N ASP A 313 19.60 4.67 -6.45
CA ASP A 313 20.89 4.51 -7.13
C ASP A 313 20.77 5.05 -8.56
N TRP A 314 20.63 6.38 -8.67
CA TRP A 314 20.66 7.07 -9.95
C TRP A 314 22.11 7.26 -10.39
N GLU A 315 22.48 6.53 -11.44
CA GLU A 315 23.82 6.56 -12.04
C GLU A 315 23.82 7.18 -13.45
N PHE A 316 24.04 8.50 -13.63
CA PHE A 316 24.21 9.53 -12.60
C PHE A 316 23.52 10.84 -13.00
N PRO A 317 23.05 11.67 -12.04
CA PRO A 317 22.71 13.05 -12.33
C PRO A 317 23.84 13.74 -13.10
N GLY A 318 23.51 14.46 -14.18
CA GLY A 318 24.51 15.12 -15.03
C GLY A 318 25.12 14.22 -16.12
N GLY A 319 24.96 12.91 -16.00
CA GLY A 319 25.38 11.91 -17.00
C GLY A 319 26.64 11.14 -16.62
N GLY A 320 27.28 10.51 -17.61
CA GLY A 320 28.44 9.64 -17.37
C GLY A 320 28.07 8.24 -16.82
N GLY A 321 26.80 7.87 -16.89
CA GLY A 321 26.30 6.51 -16.65
C GLY A 321 26.37 5.62 -17.90
N ALA A 322 25.59 4.53 -17.90
CA ALA A 322 25.53 3.59 -19.04
C ALA A 322 24.99 4.23 -20.34
N ALA A 323 23.98 5.10 -20.23
CA ALA A 323 23.40 5.83 -21.35
C ALA A 323 24.25 7.06 -21.70
N ALA A 324 25.10 6.92 -22.72
CA ALA A 324 25.98 8.01 -23.17
C ALA A 324 25.25 9.22 -23.78
N ASP A 325 23.96 9.09 -24.10
CA ASP A 325 23.10 10.14 -24.65
C ASP A 325 22.19 10.81 -23.61
N ARG A 326 22.32 10.44 -22.32
CA ARG A 326 21.55 11.02 -21.20
C ARG A 326 22.44 11.74 -20.19
N GLY A 327 21.86 12.71 -19.49
CA GLY A 327 22.54 13.58 -18.52
C GLY A 327 22.35 15.06 -18.82
N ASP A 328 21.89 15.81 -17.82
CA ASP A 328 21.79 17.28 -17.85
C ASP A 328 22.33 17.85 -16.53
N ALA A 329 23.61 18.24 -16.53
CA ALA A 329 24.32 18.80 -15.38
C ALA A 329 23.65 20.04 -14.75
N VAL A 330 22.72 20.70 -15.47
CA VAL A 330 21.98 21.86 -14.95
C VAL A 330 20.68 21.45 -14.29
N LYS A 331 20.00 20.42 -14.80
CA LYS A 331 18.64 20.07 -14.37
C LYS A 331 18.56 18.85 -13.45
N ASP A 332 19.50 17.93 -13.57
CA ASP A 332 19.42 16.66 -12.86
C ASP A 332 19.66 16.83 -11.36
N GLY A 333 20.62 17.66 -10.94
CA GLY A 333 20.84 17.97 -9.52
C GLY A 333 19.60 18.53 -8.81
N PRO A 334 18.96 19.60 -9.32
CA PRO A 334 17.69 20.08 -8.79
C PRO A 334 16.56 19.03 -8.80
N ALA A 335 16.53 18.16 -9.81
CA ALA A 335 15.54 17.07 -9.88
C ALA A 335 15.80 15.99 -8.83
N TYR A 336 17.06 15.63 -8.59
CA TYR A 336 17.48 14.70 -7.54
C TYR A 336 17.11 15.24 -6.15
N ILE A 337 17.41 16.50 -5.85
CA ILE A 337 17.03 17.13 -4.57
C ILE A 337 15.51 17.14 -4.39
N ALA A 338 14.76 17.48 -5.45
CA ALA A 338 13.31 17.46 -5.41
C ALA A 338 12.75 16.04 -5.18
N LEU A 339 13.36 15.03 -5.81
CA LEU A 339 13.02 13.63 -5.59
C LEU A 339 13.21 13.23 -4.13
N MET A 340 14.37 13.53 -3.52
CA MET A 340 14.63 13.19 -2.11
C MET A 340 13.64 13.87 -1.16
N ARG A 341 13.32 15.14 -1.40
CA ARG A 341 12.30 15.87 -0.64
C ARG A 341 10.92 15.23 -0.75
N GLU A 342 10.52 14.86 -1.96
CA GLU A 342 9.20 14.26 -2.23
C GLU A 342 9.10 12.83 -1.67
N LEU A 343 10.17 12.03 -1.77
CA LEU A 343 10.25 10.71 -1.14
C LEU A 343 10.20 10.80 0.39
N ARG A 344 10.94 11.71 1.01
CA ARG A 344 10.92 11.88 2.47
C ARG A 344 9.52 12.22 2.97
N ALA A 345 8.82 13.15 2.31
CA ALA A 345 7.44 13.47 2.65
C ALA A 345 6.48 12.27 2.51
N MET A 346 6.68 11.43 1.50
CA MET A 346 5.92 10.18 1.34
C MET A 346 6.24 9.17 2.45
N LEU A 347 7.51 9.01 2.82
CA LEU A 347 7.93 8.12 3.90
C LEU A 347 7.40 8.62 5.26
N ASP A 348 7.40 9.92 5.54
CA ASP A 348 6.82 10.51 6.76
C ASP A 348 5.33 10.14 6.91
N LYS A 349 4.60 10.16 5.79
CA LYS A 349 3.21 9.69 5.76
C LYS A 349 3.12 8.18 6.09
N LEU A 350 4.02 7.35 5.56
CA LEU A 350 4.06 5.92 5.92
C LEU A 350 4.41 5.69 7.40
N GLU A 351 5.29 6.48 7.98
CA GLU A 351 5.64 6.42 9.41
C GLU A 351 4.44 6.79 10.31
N ALA A 352 3.63 7.75 9.87
CA ALA A 352 2.38 8.11 10.52
C ALA A 352 1.33 6.99 10.38
N ASP A 353 1.15 6.44 9.17
CA ASP A 353 0.17 5.38 8.88
C ASP A 353 0.49 4.06 9.63
N THR A 354 1.77 3.70 9.73
CA THR A 354 2.20 2.35 10.16
C THR A 354 2.82 2.30 11.55
N GLY A 355 3.21 3.44 12.12
CA GLY A 355 3.96 3.48 13.37
C GLY A 355 5.45 3.17 13.24
N ARG A 356 5.92 2.68 12.07
CA ARG A 356 7.32 2.32 11.79
C ARG A 356 8.17 3.57 11.53
N THR A 357 9.48 3.35 11.39
CA THR A 357 10.45 4.32 10.86
C THR A 357 10.96 3.81 9.52
N TYR A 358 11.03 4.69 8.52
CA TYR A 358 11.52 4.40 7.18
C TYR A 358 12.76 5.22 6.86
N GLU A 359 13.77 4.59 6.26
CA GLU A 359 15.01 5.27 5.86
C GLU A 359 14.98 5.66 4.38
N LEU A 360 15.57 6.81 4.06
CA LEU A 360 15.82 7.27 2.69
C LEU A 360 17.33 7.34 2.47
N THR A 361 17.84 6.54 1.53
CA THR A 361 19.27 6.49 1.21
C THR A 361 19.51 6.65 -0.29
N SER A 362 20.77 6.83 -0.66
CA SER A 362 21.20 6.81 -2.06
C SER A 362 22.67 6.45 -2.16
N ALA A 363 23.03 5.59 -3.13
CA ALA A 363 24.41 5.46 -3.55
C ALA A 363 24.77 6.47 -4.64
N ILE A 364 25.94 7.10 -4.50
CA ILE A 364 26.37 8.20 -5.37
C ILE A 364 27.78 7.99 -5.91
N GLY A 365 28.01 8.48 -7.14
CA GLY A 365 29.35 8.56 -7.71
C GLY A 365 30.19 9.62 -6.99
N VAL A 366 31.45 9.29 -6.71
CA VAL A 366 32.35 10.14 -5.90
C VAL A 366 33.45 10.84 -6.72
N GLY A 367 33.46 10.67 -8.03
CA GLY A 367 34.29 11.49 -8.92
C GLY A 367 33.90 12.96 -8.80
N TYR A 368 34.86 13.87 -8.88
CA TYR A 368 34.59 15.30 -8.73
C TYR A 368 33.53 15.79 -9.73
N ASP A 369 33.55 15.25 -10.95
CA ASP A 369 32.64 15.52 -12.07
C ASP A 369 31.26 14.85 -11.90
N LYS A 370 31.05 14.10 -10.82
CA LYS A 370 29.73 13.59 -10.41
C LYS A 370 29.20 14.37 -9.21
N ILE A 371 30.10 14.67 -8.27
CA ILE A 371 29.76 15.45 -7.07
C ILE A 371 29.38 16.89 -7.43
N GLU A 372 30.00 17.50 -8.44
CA GLU A 372 29.73 18.90 -8.81
C GLU A 372 28.33 19.14 -9.41
N ASP A 373 27.67 18.09 -9.90
CA ASP A 373 26.37 18.19 -10.58
C ASP A 373 25.16 18.15 -9.61
N VAL A 374 25.40 17.92 -8.32
CA VAL A 374 24.36 17.89 -7.28
C VAL A 374 24.81 18.67 -6.05
N ASP A 375 23.95 19.53 -5.53
CA ASP A 375 24.13 20.13 -4.20
C ASP A 375 23.71 19.12 -3.12
N TYR A 376 24.65 18.29 -2.68
CA TYR A 376 24.39 17.28 -1.64
C TYR A 376 24.21 17.90 -0.26
N GLY A 377 24.74 19.10 -0.03
CA GLY A 377 24.47 19.88 1.18
C GLY A 377 22.98 20.19 1.34
N GLU A 378 22.27 20.44 0.23
CA GLU A 378 20.81 20.55 0.21
C GLU A 378 20.13 19.18 0.27
N ALA A 379 20.54 18.20 -0.55
CA ALA A 379 19.85 16.90 -0.63
C ALA A 379 19.84 16.12 0.70
N ILE A 380 20.97 16.12 1.43
CA ILE A 380 21.18 15.29 2.62
C ILE A 380 20.24 15.63 3.80
N GLN A 381 19.59 16.80 3.78
CA GLN A 381 18.61 17.14 4.82
C GLN A 381 17.42 16.16 4.85
N TYR A 382 17.13 15.49 3.72
CA TYR A 382 16.03 14.55 3.58
C TYR A 382 16.43 13.09 3.74
N MET A 383 17.74 12.80 3.71
CA MET A 383 18.28 11.45 3.61
C MET A 383 18.89 11.00 4.95
N ASP A 384 18.82 9.72 5.24
CA ASP A 384 19.47 9.11 6.39
C ASP A 384 20.96 8.90 6.12
N TYR A 385 21.29 8.30 4.97
CA TYR A 385 22.65 7.97 4.56
C TYR A 385 22.91 8.22 3.08
N ILE A 386 24.15 8.59 2.76
CA ILE A 386 24.73 8.52 1.42
C ILE A 386 25.73 7.37 1.42
N PHE A 387 25.52 6.40 0.52
CA PHE A 387 26.45 5.32 0.24
C PHE A 387 27.45 5.79 -0.83
N ALA A 388 28.60 6.28 -0.39
CA ALA A 388 29.60 6.83 -1.30
C ALA A 388 30.28 5.70 -2.10
N MET A 389 30.03 5.60 -3.40
CA MET A 389 30.58 4.54 -4.26
C MET A 389 32.06 4.75 -4.54
N THR A 390 32.87 4.51 -3.51
CA THR A 390 34.32 4.71 -3.50
C THR A 390 35.06 3.53 -4.11
N TYR A 391 34.60 3.10 -5.28
CA TYR A 391 35.15 2.05 -6.12
C TYR A 391 34.92 2.42 -7.59
N ASP A 392 35.35 1.58 -8.53
CA ASP A 392 35.25 1.83 -9.97
C ASP A 392 35.99 3.10 -10.47
N PHE A 393 37.04 3.53 -9.79
CA PHE A 393 37.88 4.64 -10.24
C PHE A 393 38.65 4.31 -11.52
N TYR A 394 39.06 3.05 -11.65
CA TYR A 394 39.82 2.49 -12.78
C TYR A 394 39.32 1.09 -13.11
N GLY A 395 39.44 0.69 -14.38
CA GLY A 395 39.03 -0.64 -14.80
C GLY A 395 39.16 -0.91 -16.29
N GLY A 396 38.75 -2.12 -16.69
CA GLY A 396 38.94 -2.65 -18.04
C GLY A 396 38.11 -1.99 -19.15
N TRP A 397 37.40 -0.89 -18.91
CA TRP A 397 36.76 -0.11 -19.98
C TRP A 397 37.79 0.64 -20.84
N ASN A 398 39.00 0.87 -20.33
CA ASN A 398 40.16 1.32 -21.08
C ASN A 398 41.40 0.49 -20.70
N ASN A 399 42.57 0.84 -21.23
CA ASN A 399 43.83 0.11 -21.03
C ASN A 399 44.78 0.80 -20.04
N VAL A 400 44.30 1.73 -19.21
CA VAL A 400 45.11 2.49 -18.25
C VAL A 400 44.95 1.86 -16.87
N PRO A 401 45.98 1.20 -16.33
CA PRO A 401 45.98 0.70 -14.96
C PRO A 401 45.84 1.82 -13.92
N GLY A 402 45.32 1.46 -12.76
CA GLY A 402 45.20 2.32 -11.59
C GLY A 402 44.45 1.60 -10.49
N HIS A 403 44.42 2.17 -9.29
CA HIS A 403 43.75 1.56 -8.15
C HIS A 403 42.25 1.86 -8.18
N GLN A 404 41.41 0.82 -8.31
CA GLN A 404 39.98 1.02 -8.54
C GLN A 404 39.20 1.56 -7.33
N THR A 405 39.73 1.40 -6.11
CA THR A 405 39.00 1.67 -4.86
C THR A 405 39.92 2.22 -3.76
N ALA A 406 41.02 2.86 -4.16
CA ALA A 406 42.03 3.38 -3.23
C ALA A 406 41.47 4.45 -2.29
N LEU A 407 42.00 4.50 -1.07
CA LEU A 407 41.69 5.56 -0.13
C LEU A 407 42.30 6.89 -0.60
N TYR A 408 43.57 6.86 -1.01
CA TYR A 408 44.35 8.04 -1.41
C TYR A 408 44.98 7.87 -2.81
N CYS A 409 45.62 8.95 -3.30
CA CYS A 409 46.33 8.96 -4.57
C CYS A 409 47.56 8.05 -4.55
N GLY A 410 47.68 7.14 -5.52
CA GLY A 410 48.78 6.19 -5.62
C GLY A 410 50.07 6.74 -6.23
N ASN A 411 51.15 5.97 -6.07
CA ASN A 411 52.49 6.36 -6.53
C ASN A 411 52.59 6.51 -8.06
N PHE A 412 51.73 5.82 -8.81
CA PHE A 412 51.66 5.91 -10.26
C PHE A 412 51.17 7.27 -10.78
N MET A 413 50.51 8.08 -9.94
CA MET A 413 49.92 9.34 -10.36
C MET A 413 51.00 10.40 -10.63
N ARG A 414 50.77 11.21 -11.67
CA ARG A 414 51.71 12.27 -12.10
C ARG A 414 51.70 13.47 -11.12
N PRO A 415 52.76 14.29 -11.11
CA PRO A 415 52.76 15.53 -10.31
C PRO A 415 51.56 16.42 -10.63
N GLY A 416 50.81 16.80 -9.58
CA GLY A 416 49.58 17.61 -9.70
C GLY A 416 48.37 16.86 -10.26
N GLN A 417 48.44 15.54 -10.49
CA GLN A 417 47.26 14.75 -10.86
C GLN A 417 46.29 14.59 -9.69
N CYS A 418 46.82 14.40 -8.48
CA CYS A 418 46.00 14.15 -7.29
C CYS A 418 45.04 15.30 -7.00
N ASP A 419 45.54 16.54 -6.96
CA ASP A 419 44.75 17.75 -6.72
C ASP A 419 44.18 18.40 -8.01
N GLY A 420 44.48 17.82 -9.17
CA GLY A 420 44.03 18.32 -10.47
C GLY A 420 44.75 19.56 -10.98
N THR A 421 45.83 20.01 -10.33
CA THR A 421 46.56 21.24 -10.72
C THR A 421 47.64 21.00 -11.78
N GLY A 422 47.96 19.73 -12.06
CA GLY A 422 49.04 19.31 -12.94
C GLY A 422 48.65 19.18 -14.41
N LEU A 423 49.58 18.59 -15.18
CA LEU A 423 49.41 18.29 -16.60
C LEU A 423 49.55 16.77 -16.83
N ASP A 424 48.78 16.26 -17.78
CA ASP A 424 48.85 14.87 -18.21
C ASP A 424 50.14 14.57 -19.02
N GLU A 425 50.20 13.38 -19.64
CA GLU A 425 51.33 12.97 -20.47
C GLU A 425 51.48 13.75 -21.78
N ASN A 426 50.39 14.36 -22.27
CA ASN A 426 50.35 15.19 -23.47
C ASN A 426 50.58 16.68 -23.17
N GLY A 427 50.67 17.06 -21.90
CA GLY A 427 50.81 18.44 -21.45
C GLY A 427 49.49 19.18 -21.31
N GLU A 428 48.36 18.46 -21.31
CA GLU A 428 47.03 19.03 -21.10
C GLU A 428 46.68 19.09 -19.60
N PRO A 429 46.04 20.15 -19.11
CA PRO A 429 45.62 20.23 -17.72
C PRO A 429 44.64 19.12 -17.33
N TYR A 430 44.81 18.57 -16.13
CA TYR A 430 43.76 17.77 -15.53
C TYR A 430 42.50 18.61 -15.33
N LYS A 431 41.34 18.00 -15.54
CA LYS A 431 40.05 18.70 -15.48
C LYS A 431 39.52 18.87 -14.05
N GLY A 432 40.06 18.10 -13.11
CA GLY A 432 39.74 18.12 -11.70
C GLY A 432 40.64 17.14 -10.95
N PRO A 433 40.44 16.98 -9.64
CA PRO A 433 41.25 16.08 -8.82
C PRO A 433 41.05 14.61 -9.22
N ALA A 434 42.03 13.77 -8.86
CA ALA A 434 42.00 12.36 -9.21
C ALA A 434 40.85 11.61 -8.49
N TYR A 435 40.41 10.49 -9.07
CA TYR A 435 39.42 9.63 -8.43
C TYR A 435 40.06 8.81 -7.32
N THR A 436 39.73 9.17 -6.07
CA THR A 436 40.10 8.45 -4.85
C THR A 436 38.99 8.63 -3.83
N SER A 437 38.96 7.75 -2.83
CA SER A 437 37.92 7.80 -1.79
C SER A 437 38.01 9.08 -0.95
N ASP A 438 39.20 9.47 -0.52
CA ASP A 438 39.42 10.67 0.29
C ASP A 438 38.95 11.93 -0.44
N ILE A 439 39.38 12.12 -1.69
CA ILE A 439 38.97 13.29 -2.49
C ILE A 439 37.45 13.39 -2.58
N GLY A 440 36.76 12.29 -2.90
CA GLY A 440 35.30 12.29 -2.98
C GLY A 440 34.63 12.60 -1.65
N ILE A 441 35.12 12.03 -0.55
CA ILE A 441 34.60 12.29 0.80
C ILE A 441 34.85 13.74 1.21
N GLN A 442 36.05 14.29 0.97
CA GLN A 442 36.36 15.69 1.30
C GLN A 442 35.47 16.65 0.51
N LEU A 443 35.21 16.40 -0.78
CA LEU A 443 34.30 17.24 -1.58
C LEU A 443 32.87 17.27 -1.01
N LEU A 444 32.36 16.13 -0.53
CA LEU A 444 31.04 16.06 0.13
C LEU A 444 31.05 16.81 1.47
N LEU A 445 32.09 16.64 2.28
CA LEU A 445 32.26 17.37 3.55
C LEU A 445 32.37 18.89 3.32
N ASP A 446 33.06 19.32 2.27
CA ASP A 446 33.22 20.72 1.87
C ASP A 446 31.89 21.34 1.40
N GLN A 447 30.96 20.54 0.85
CA GLN A 447 29.57 20.95 0.58
C GLN A 447 28.70 21.02 1.85
N GLY A 448 29.24 20.65 3.02
CA GLY A 448 28.51 20.66 4.30
C GLY A 448 27.72 19.38 4.60
N VAL A 449 27.96 18.29 3.87
CA VAL A 449 27.35 16.99 4.18
C VAL A 449 27.88 16.49 5.53
N PRO A 450 27.01 16.13 6.49
CA PRO A 450 27.45 15.61 7.78
C PRO A 450 28.20 14.28 7.64
N ALA A 451 29.38 14.18 8.27
CA ALA A 451 30.20 12.96 8.28
C ALA A 451 29.40 11.72 8.71
N ASN A 452 28.59 11.84 9.76
CA ASN A 452 27.77 10.75 10.30
C ASN A 452 26.58 10.33 9.41
N LYS A 453 26.46 10.88 8.20
CA LYS A 453 25.56 10.40 7.14
C LYS A 453 26.30 9.80 5.94
N LEU A 454 27.62 9.90 5.88
CA LEU A 454 28.44 9.32 4.81
C LEU A 454 28.85 7.90 5.19
N VAL A 455 28.57 6.94 4.31
CA VAL A 455 28.97 5.53 4.45
C VAL A 455 30.00 5.22 3.36
N LEU A 456 31.17 4.73 3.74
CA LEU A 456 32.30 4.52 2.84
C LEU A 456 32.24 3.14 2.17
N GLY A 457 32.48 3.06 0.86
CA GLY A 457 32.39 1.82 0.08
C GLY A 457 33.64 0.93 0.14
N ALA A 458 33.44 -0.38 0.32
CA ALA A 458 34.44 -1.44 0.19
C ALA A 458 34.09 -2.38 -0.97
N ALA A 459 35.06 -2.66 -1.84
CA ALA A 459 34.84 -3.52 -3.01
C ALA A 459 35.06 -5.00 -2.67
N MET A 460 34.03 -5.84 -2.80
CA MET A 460 34.14 -7.30 -2.71
C MET A 460 34.52 -7.94 -4.05
N TYR A 461 35.14 -7.17 -4.94
CA TYR A 461 35.59 -7.58 -6.26
C TYR A 461 36.86 -6.84 -6.66
N GLY A 462 37.50 -7.33 -7.71
CA GLY A 462 38.59 -6.64 -8.40
C GLY A 462 38.22 -6.29 -9.83
N ARG A 463 38.86 -5.24 -10.34
CA ARG A 463 38.92 -4.94 -11.77
C ARG A 463 40.32 -5.21 -12.31
N GLY A 464 40.40 -5.63 -13.57
CA GLY A 464 41.69 -6.02 -14.11
C GLY A 464 41.84 -5.94 -15.62
N TRP A 465 43.11 -6.00 -16.00
CA TRP A 465 43.61 -5.95 -17.37
C TRP A 465 44.47 -7.19 -17.65
N THR A 466 44.72 -7.42 -18.94
CA THR A 466 45.75 -8.35 -19.43
C THR A 466 46.80 -7.61 -20.25
N GLY A 467 47.99 -8.19 -20.38
CA GLY A 467 49.09 -7.64 -21.15
C GLY A 467 49.79 -6.41 -20.55
N VAL A 468 49.60 -6.12 -19.25
CA VAL A 468 50.42 -5.17 -18.49
C VAL A 468 51.78 -5.84 -18.19
N THR A 469 52.62 -6.02 -19.22
CA THR A 469 53.89 -6.72 -19.09
C THR A 469 55.01 -5.79 -18.60
N PRO A 470 56.10 -6.32 -17.98
CA PRO A 470 57.16 -5.50 -17.39
C PRO A 470 57.79 -4.45 -18.31
N ASP A 471 57.79 -4.66 -19.62
CA ASP A 471 58.30 -3.71 -20.63
C ASP A 471 57.38 -2.50 -20.87
N THR A 472 56.13 -2.55 -20.40
CA THR A 472 55.18 -1.43 -20.49
C THR A 472 55.29 -0.45 -19.32
N LEU A 473 55.95 -0.84 -18.23
CA LEU A 473 56.05 -0.05 -17.00
C LEU A 473 57.00 1.13 -17.17
N THR A 474 56.58 2.32 -16.72
CA THR A 474 57.49 3.48 -16.61
C THR A 474 58.25 3.49 -15.29
N ASP A 475 57.69 2.90 -14.22
CA ASP A 475 58.39 2.49 -13.00
C ASP A 475 58.41 0.95 -12.93
N PRO A 476 59.59 0.29 -13.01
CA PRO A 476 59.68 -1.17 -13.05
C PRO A 476 59.21 -1.88 -11.76
N THR A 477 58.95 -1.13 -10.68
CA THR A 477 58.48 -1.65 -9.40
C THR A 477 56.97 -1.51 -9.20
N ASP A 478 56.29 -0.72 -10.04
CA ASP A 478 54.86 -0.44 -9.91
C ASP A 478 54.11 -0.79 -11.23
N PRO A 479 53.33 -1.88 -11.26
CA PRO A 479 52.57 -2.26 -12.45
C PRO A 479 51.44 -1.29 -12.79
N MET A 480 51.03 -0.40 -11.88
CA MET A 480 50.05 0.65 -12.18
C MET A 480 50.60 1.72 -13.14
N THR A 481 51.91 1.74 -13.37
CA THR A 481 52.56 2.61 -14.37
C THR A 481 52.66 1.99 -15.77
N GLY A 482 52.13 0.76 -15.94
CA GLY A 482 52.12 0.03 -17.20
C GLY A 482 50.96 0.42 -18.12
N ILE A 483 50.81 -0.32 -19.22
CA ILE A 483 49.70 -0.17 -20.17
C ILE A 483 49.14 -1.55 -20.50
N GLY A 484 47.84 -1.73 -20.37
CA GLY A 484 47.15 -2.98 -20.72
C GLY A 484 46.91 -3.14 -22.22
N THR A 485 46.57 -4.35 -22.63
CA THR A 485 46.15 -4.65 -24.01
C THR A 485 44.68 -5.02 -24.13
N GLY A 486 44.01 -5.25 -23.00
CA GLY A 486 42.59 -5.51 -22.91
C GLY A 486 42.16 -5.86 -21.49
N LYS A 487 40.90 -6.25 -21.35
CA LYS A 487 40.28 -6.68 -20.10
C LYS A 487 40.89 -7.99 -19.59
N LEU A 488 40.92 -8.17 -18.27
CA LEU A 488 41.10 -9.50 -17.66
C LEU A 488 40.02 -10.45 -18.21
N THR A 489 40.41 -11.66 -18.60
CA THR A 489 39.47 -12.72 -19.01
C THR A 489 39.57 -13.90 -18.06
N GLY A 490 38.50 -14.69 -17.94
CA GLY A 490 38.50 -15.84 -17.05
C GLY A 490 37.22 -16.66 -17.14
N SER A 491 37.08 -17.60 -16.23
CA SER A 491 35.90 -18.45 -16.12
C SER A 491 35.01 -18.05 -14.94
N LYS A 492 33.72 -18.39 -15.03
CA LYS A 492 32.77 -18.23 -13.92
C LYS A 492 33.20 -18.95 -12.64
N ALA A 493 33.91 -20.08 -12.77
CA ALA A 493 34.48 -20.80 -11.62
C ALA A 493 35.55 -20.00 -10.88
N GLN A 494 36.24 -19.08 -11.59
CA GLN A 494 37.19 -18.14 -11.01
C GLN A 494 36.53 -16.87 -10.46
N GLY A 495 35.19 -16.75 -10.54
CA GLY A 495 34.48 -15.52 -10.20
C GLY A 495 34.54 -14.45 -11.29
N VAL A 496 34.93 -14.79 -12.53
CA VAL A 496 34.86 -13.86 -13.67
C VAL A 496 33.50 -14.03 -14.36
N TRP A 497 32.55 -13.17 -13.98
CA TRP A 497 31.19 -13.15 -14.54
C TRP A 497 31.08 -12.26 -15.79
N GLU A 498 31.90 -11.22 -15.83
CA GLU A 498 32.07 -10.28 -16.94
C GLU A 498 33.57 -10.04 -17.14
N ASP A 499 34.04 -9.93 -18.38
CA ASP A 499 35.44 -9.60 -18.67
C ASP A 499 35.81 -8.26 -18.00
N GLY A 500 36.97 -8.27 -17.34
CA GLY A 500 37.52 -7.13 -16.62
C GLY A 500 37.07 -7.04 -15.15
N VAL A 501 36.21 -7.95 -14.67
CA VAL A 501 35.72 -8.00 -13.27
C VAL A 501 35.88 -9.40 -12.71
N ILE A 502 36.31 -9.51 -11.45
CA ILE A 502 36.50 -10.79 -10.75
C ILE A 502 36.09 -10.69 -9.28
N ASP A 503 35.33 -11.65 -8.78
CA ASP A 503 34.95 -11.71 -7.36
C ASP A 503 36.17 -11.77 -6.43
N TYR A 504 36.10 -11.16 -5.25
CA TYR A 504 37.17 -11.24 -4.25
C TYR A 504 37.49 -12.70 -3.88
N LYS A 505 36.49 -13.55 -3.65
CA LYS A 505 36.68 -15.00 -3.38
C LYS A 505 37.42 -15.71 -4.52
N GLY A 506 37.26 -15.22 -5.75
CA GLY A 506 38.01 -15.63 -6.94
C GLY A 506 39.48 -15.24 -6.85
N ILE A 507 39.76 -13.95 -6.59
CA ILE A 507 41.12 -13.44 -6.35
C ILE A 507 41.81 -14.24 -5.25
N LYS A 508 41.12 -14.47 -4.12
CA LYS A 508 41.63 -15.23 -2.98
C LYS A 508 42.03 -16.65 -3.39
N SER A 509 41.16 -17.33 -4.13
CA SER A 509 41.32 -18.75 -4.50
C SER A 509 42.32 -18.99 -5.63
N TYR A 510 42.43 -18.05 -6.59
CA TYR A 510 43.18 -18.26 -7.83
C TYR A 510 44.42 -17.38 -7.99
N MET A 511 44.56 -16.30 -7.22
CA MET A 511 45.69 -15.36 -7.33
C MET A 511 46.44 -15.17 -6.01
N LEU A 512 45.78 -15.03 -4.87
CA LEU A 512 46.45 -14.78 -3.58
C LEU A 512 46.89 -16.05 -2.85
N GLY A 513 46.01 -17.06 -2.81
CA GLY A 513 46.18 -18.25 -1.98
C GLY A 513 45.98 -18.00 -0.48
N ALA A 514 46.09 -19.07 0.32
CA ALA A 514 45.79 -19.04 1.75
C ALA A 514 46.62 -18.01 2.54
N ASN A 515 47.91 -17.85 2.20
CA ASN A 515 48.83 -16.95 2.90
C ASN A 515 48.88 -15.52 2.32
N SER A 516 48.06 -15.21 1.30
CA SER A 516 48.03 -13.90 0.63
C SER A 516 49.40 -13.46 0.09
N GLN A 517 50.15 -14.39 -0.51
CA GLN A 517 51.51 -14.13 -1.04
C GLN A 517 51.60 -14.27 -2.57
N GLY A 518 50.53 -14.71 -3.24
CA GLY A 518 50.55 -14.98 -4.66
C GLY A 518 50.64 -16.47 -4.98
N ILE A 519 49.83 -16.93 -5.94
CA ILE A 519 49.81 -18.28 -6.50
C ILE A 519 49.60 -18.18 -8.02
N ASN A 520 49.76 -19.29 -8.75
CA ASN A 520 49.51 -19.37 -10.20
C ASN A 520 50.26 -18.31 -11.04
N GLY A 521 51.44 -17.91 -10.57
CA GLY A 521 52.29 -16.91 -11.25
C GLY A 521 51.94 -15.46 -10.91
N PHE A 522 50.92 -15.21 -10.09
CA PHE A 522 50.64 -13.89 -9.54
C PHE A 522 51.54 -13.61 -8.34
N GLU A 523 51.98 -12.36 -8.24
CA GLU A 523 52.59 -11.77 -7.04
C GLU A 523 51.62 -10.76 -6.43
N TYR A 524 51.62 -10.66 -5.10
CA TYR A 524 50.88 -9.63 -4.37
C TYR A 524 51.73 -8.38 -4.22
N GLY A 525 51.11 -7.21 -4.42
CA GLY A 525 51.69 -5.92 -4.11
C GLY A 525 50.70 -5.01 -3.39
N TYR A 526 51.23 -4.00 -2.72
CA TYR A 526 50.45 -3.02 -1.97
C TYR A 526 51.07 -1.64 -2.10
N ASP A 527 50.27 -0.67 -2.54
CA ASP A 527 50.64 0.73 -2.54
C ASP A 527 50.28 1.32 -1.17
N GLU A 528 51.29 1.52 -0.31
CA GLU A 528 51.10 2.06 1.04
C GLU A 528 50.64 3.51 1.05
N GLN A 529 50.91 4.29 -0.01
CA GLN A 529 50.45 5.66 -0.10
C GLN A 529 48.96 5.70 -0.42
N ALA A 530 48.52 4.85 -1.36
CA ALA A 530 47.12 4.76 -1.77
C ALA A 530 46.22 4.00 -0.77
N GLU A 531 46.85 3.19 0.09
CA GLU A 531 46.21 2.11 0.85
C GLU A 531 45.45 1.14 -0.07
N ALA A 532 46.13 0.63 -1.11
CA ALA A 532 45.50 -0.17 -2.16
C ALA A 532 46.32 -1.42 -2.57
N PRO A 533 45.71 -2.62 -2.57
CA PRO A 533 46.36 -3.85 -3.01
C PRO A 533 46.21 -4.08 -4.52
N TYR A 534 47.10 -4.91 -5.04
CA TYR A 534 46.97 -5.51 -6.36
C TYR A 534 47.61 -6.89 -6.41
N VAL A 535 47.21 -7.69 -7.41
CA VAL A 535 47.92 -8.91 -7.79
C VAL A 535 48.32 -8.84 -9.25
N TRP A 536 49.54 -9.25 -9.57
CA TRP A 536 50.10 -9.12 -10.91
C TRP A 536 50.81 -10.39 -11.36
N ASN A 537 50.48 -10.89 -12.55
CA ASN A 537 51.23 -11.95 -13.20
C ASN A 537 52.11 -11.34 -14.29
N ARG A 538 53.41 -11.21 -14.00
CA ARG A 538 54.39 -10.61 -14.93
C ARG A 538 54.47 -11.29 -16.30
N SER A 539 54.12 -12.57 -16.38
CA SER A 539 54.25 -13.36 -17.62
C SER A 539 53.09 -13.13 -18.57
N THR A 540 51.87 -13.07 -18.04
CA THR A 540 50.66 -12.79 -18.85
C THR A 540 50.36 -11.30 -18.93
N GLY A 541 50.90 -10.51 -18.01
CA GLY A 541 50.53 -9.12 -17.80
C GLY A 541 49.14 -8.98 -17.17
N ASP A 542 48.59 -10.03 -16.58
CA ASP A 542 47.31 -9.93 -15.87
C ASP A 542 47.52 -9.15 -14.57
N LEU A 543 46.82 -8.03 -14.45
CA LEU A 543 46.88 -7.13 -13.31
C LEU A 543 45.48 -6.90 -12.77
N ILE A 544 45.30 -7.05 -11.47
CA ILE A 544 44.01 -6.91 -10.79
C ILE A 544 44.17 -5.97 -9.60
N THR A 545 43.38 -4.91 -9.57
CA THR A 545 43.20 -3.99 -8.45
C THR A 545 41.91 -4.33 -7.71
N PHE A 546 41.92 -4.33 -6.37
CA PHE A 546 40.81 -4.79 -5.54
C PHE A 546 40.92 -4.19 -4.13
N ASP A 547 40.02 -4.56 -3.22
CA ASP A 547 40.16 -4.32 -1.78
C ASP A 547 40.58 -5.62 -1.08
N ASP A 548 41.45 -5.55 -0.08
CA ASP A 548 41.86 -6.68 0.75
C ASP A 548 41.72 -6.38 2.25
N GLU A 549 42.13 -7.32 3.10
CA GLU A 549 42.09 -7.13 4.55
C GLU A 549 42.79 -5.83 5.01
N ARG A 550 43.92 -5.47 4.38
CA ARG A 550 44.71 -4.29 4.78
C ARG A 550 44.03 -3.00 4.36
N SER A 551 43.62 -2.87 3.09
CA SER A 551 42.96 -1.64 2.61
C SER A 551 41.60 -1.41 3.29
N VAL A 552 40.83 -2.47 3.53
CA VAL A 552 39.53 -2.35 4.20
C VAL A 552 39.70 -1.95 5.67
N LYS A 553 40.74 -2.43 6.36
CA LYS A 553 41.08 -1.92 7.70
C LYS A 553 41.51 -0.46 7.67
N ALA A 554 42.24 -0.02 6.64
CA ALA A 554 42.58 1.39 6.46
C ALA A 554 41.31 2.25 6.27
N LYS A 555 40.36 1.79 5.44
CA LYS A 555 39.02 2.40 5.29
C LYS A 555 38.26 2.47 6.62
N GLY A 556 38.23 1.40 7.42
CA GLY A 556 37.60 1.43 8.74
C GLY A 556 38.28 2.40 9.73
N ASN A 557 39.60 2.52 9.68
CA ASN A 557 40.31 3.54 10.46
C ASN A 557 40.02 4.96 9.98
N TYR A 558 39.89 5.17 8.67
CA TYR A 558 39.49 6.44 8.08
C TYR A 558 38.07 6.85 8.51
N VAL A 559 37.11 5.91 8.47
CA VAL A 559 35.74 6.07 8.99
C VAL A 559 35.77 6.58 10.43
N LYS A 560 36.54 5.92 11.31
CA LYS A 560 36.71 6.37 12.70
C LYS A 560 37.32 7.76 12.81
N SER A 561 38.30 8.08 11.98
CA SER A 561 39.03 9.34 12.07
C SER A 561 38.18 10.56 11.71
N LEU A 562 37.24 10.41 10.78
CA LEU A 562 36.34 11.48 10.34
C LEU A 562 34.95 11.42 11.00
N GLY A 563 34.65 10.35 11.74
CA GLY A 563 33.31 10.13 12.29
C GLY A 563 32.27 9.84 11.21
N LEU A 564 32.68 9.09 10.17
CA LEU A 564 31.75 8.63 9.13
C LEU A 564 30.74 7.62 9.71
N ALA A 565 29.57 7.51 9.09
CA ALA A 565 28.49 6.61 9.54
C ALA A 565 28.92 5.14 9.63
N GLY A 566 29.80 4.69 8.73
CA GLY A 566 30.26 3.32 8.69
C GLY A 566 30.82 2.91 7.33
N LEU A 567 30.70 1.62 7.02
CA LEU A 567 31.13 1.00 5.76
C LEU A 567 29.95 0.28 5.08
N PHE A 568 29.95 0.26 3.76
CA PHE A 568 29.10 -0.63 2.97
C PHE A 568 29.90 -1.36 1.89
N SER A 569 29.35 -2.46 1.35
CA SER A 569 30.05 -3.27 0.35
C SER A 569 29.21 -3.67 -0.86
N TRP A 570 29.88 -3.76 -2.01
CA TRP A 570 29.36 -4.32 -3.25
C TRP A 570 30.26 -5.47 -3.74
N GLU A 571 29.78 -6.68 -4.02
CA GLU A 571 28.49 -7.29 -3.67
C GLU A 571 28.71 -8.52 -2.75
N ILE A 572 27.76 -8.80 -1.85
CA ILE A 572 27.98 -9.76 -0.74
C ILE A 572 28.28 -11.18 -1.19
N ASP A 573 27.78 -11.59 -2.36
CA ASP A 573 28.02 -12.93 -2.88
C ASP A 573 29.46 -13.14 -3.35
N ALA A 574 30.20 -12.06 -3.64
CA ALA A 574 31.56 -12.10 -4.13
C ALA A 574 32.60 -12.24 -3.01
N ASP A 575 32.20 -12.03 -1.75
CA ASP A 575 33.05 -12.22 -0.58
C ASP A 575 33.11 -13.70 -0.13
N ASN A 576 34.18 -14.04 0.58
CA ASN A 576 34.34 -15.29 1.31
C ASN A 576 34.28 -15.06 2.84
N GLY A 577 33.97 -13.85 3.28
CA GLY A 577 33.97 -13.39 4.66
C GLY A 577 35.19 -12.53 5.03
N ASP A 578 36.29 -12.56 4.27
CA ASP A 578 37.51 -11.80 4.60
C ASP A 578 37.27 -10.29 4.56
N ILE A 579 36.50 -9.80 3.57
CA ILE A 579 36.24 -8.37 3.41
C ILE A 579 35.30 -7.87 4.50
N LEU A 580 34.18 -8.55 4.74
CA LEU A 580 33.27 -8.15 5.82
C LEU A 580 33.94 -8.25 7.19
N ASN A 581 34.75 -9.30 7.43
CA ASN A 581 35.58 -9.39 8.63
C ASN A 581 36.48 -8.15 8.80
N ALA A 582 37.18 -7.75 7.73
CA ALA A 582 38.06 -6.59 7.76
C ALA A 582 37.31 -5.27 7.99
N MET A 583 36.07 -5.13 7.50
CA MET A 583 35.21 -3.97 7.78
C MET A 583 34.98 -3.83 9.29
N HIS A 584 34.56 -4.91 9.96
CA HIS A 584 34.35 -4.93 11.41
C HIS A 584 35.65 -4.69 12.19
N GLU A 585 36.73 -5.38 11.82
CA GLU A 585 38.03 -5.23 12.47
C GLU A 585 38.56 -3.79 12.32
N GLY A 586 38.33 -3.16 11.16
CA GLY A 586 38.71 -1.77 10.86
C GLY A 586 38.00 -0.75 11.74
N VAL A 587 36.71 -0.94 12.03
CA VAL A 587 35.92 -0.01 12.88
C VAL A 587 35.88 -0.41 14.36
N SER A 588 36.64 -1.42 14.79
CA SER A 588 36.59 -1.90 16.17
C SER A 588 36.74 -0.75 17.19
N GLY A 589 35.82 -0.70 18.15
CA GLY A 589 35.74 0.34 19.18
C GLY A 589 35.12 1.68 18.73
N ALA A 590 34.66 1.79 17.48
CA ALA A 590 33.92 2.96 17.03
C ALA A 590 32.52 3.01 17.65
N VAL A 591 32.08 4.21 18.00
CA VAL A 591 30.69 4.56 18.29
C VAL A 591 30.43 5.83 17.48
N ILE A 592 29.40 5.83 16.65
CA ILE A 592 29.09 6.96 15.78
C ILE A 592 27.80 7.62 16.28
N ASP A 593 27.85 8.93 16.51
CA ASP A 593 26.65 9.67 16.86
C ASP A 593 25.68 9.61 15.68
N LYS A 594 24.59 8.84 15.82
CA LYS A 594 23.54 8.80 14.81
C LYS A 594 22.98 10.22 14.61
N PRO A 595 22.79 10.68 13.35
CA PRO A 595 22.12 11.93 13.08
C PRO A 595 20.79 12.02 13.83
N ASN A 596 20.49 13.17 14.42
CA ASN A 596 19.19 13.38 15.05
C ASN A 596 18.07 13.30 14.01
N LYS A 597 17.02 12.52 14.27
CA LYS A 597 15.81 12.54 13.45
C LYS A 597 14.83 13.52 14.07
N ALA A 598 14.13 14.29 13.24
CA ALA A 598 13.08 15.17 13.76
C ALA A 598 11.95 14.31 14.36
N PRO A 599 11.28 14.76 15.44
CA PRO A 599 10.15 14.05 16.00
C PRO A 599 8.98 14.03 15.01
N THR A 600 8.03 13.11 15.16
CA THR A 600 6.72 13.16 14.50
C THR A 600 5.73 13.90 15.39
N ALA A 601 5.21 15.04 14.94
CA ALA A 601 4.10 15.73 15.60
C ALA A 601 2.77 15.06 15.25
N ALA A 602 1.89 14.88 16.22
CA ALA A 602 0.53 14.39 16.01
C ALA A 602 -0.45 15.25 16.81
N ALA A 603 -1.16 16.17 16.17
CA ALA A 603 -2.09 17.12 16.79
C ALA A 603 -3.47 16.52 17.12
N GLY A 604 -3.69 15.24 16.78
CA GLY A 604 -4.96 14.55 16.93
C GLY A 604 -5.89 14.78 15.74
N ALA A 605 -7.02 14.05 15.72
CA ALA A 605 -8.00 14.15 14.65
C ALA A 605 -8.82 15.45 14.73
N ASP A 606 -9.30 15.92 13.57
CA ASP A 606 -10.26 17.03 13.49
C ASP A 606 -11.49 16.79 14.36
N GLN A 607 -11.97 17.85 15.02
CA GLN A 607 -13.06 17.77 15.99
C GLN A 607 -14.26 18.57 15.53
N THR A 608 -15.46 18.11 15.89
CA THR A 608 -16.71 18.87 15.73
C THR A 608 -17.42 18.96 17.07
N VAL A 609 -17.75 20.18 17.51
CA VAL A 609 -18.42 20.44 18.80
C VAL A 609 -19.58 21.41 18.60
N SER A 610 -20.53 21.46 19.54
CA SER A 610 -21.59 22.48 19.59
C SER A 610 -21.31 23.44 20.73
N GLY A 611 -21.10 24.73 20.43
CA GLY A 611 -20.77 25.74 21.43
C GLY A 611 -21.99 26.13 22.29
N PRO A 612 -21.83 26.51 23.56
CA PRO A 612 -20.58 26.56 24.30
C PRO A 612 -20.12 25.16 24.76
N ALA A 613 -18.86 24.84 24.51
CA ALA A 613 -18.24 23.56 24.86
C ALA A 613 -16.79 23.75 25.31
N SER A 614 -16.28 22.84 26.14
CA SER A 614 -14.84 22.73 26.40
C SER A 614 -14.24 21.79 25.37
N VAL A 615 -13.22 22.24 24.65
CA VAL A 615 -12.51 21.45 23.64
C VAL A 615 -11.13 21.09 24.18
N ALA A 616 -10.73 19.83 24.04
CA ALA A 616 -9.40 19.35 24.38
C ALA A 616 -8.64 19.00 23.10
N LEU A 617 -7.43 19.50 22.95
CA LEU A 617 -6.48 19.15 21.90
C LEU A 617 -5.47 18.17 22.49
N ASP A 618 -5.22 17.06 21.80
CA ASP A 618 -4.39 15.97 22.32
C ASP A 618 -3.23 15.67 21.37
N GLY A 619 -2.04 16.08 21.81
CA GLY A 619 -0.77 15.91 21.13
C GLY A 619 0.04 14.71 21.62
N SER A 620 -0.51 13.91 22.54
CA SER A 620 0.23 12.88 23.28
C SER A 620 0.73 11.72 22.41
N SER A 621 0.15 11.53 21.23
CA SER A 621 0.60 10.55 20.22
C SER A 621 1.86 10.99 19.45
N SER A 622 2.36 12.21 19.68
CA SER A 622 3.63 12.66 19.09
C SER A 622 4.77 11.80 19.62
N LYS A 623 5.74 11.45 18.77
CA LYS A 623 6.82 10.51 19.08
C LYS A 623 8.15 11.00 18.52
N ASP A 624 9.23 10.56 19.14
CA ASP A 624 10.58 10.70 18.61
C ASP A 624 11.20 9.30 18.48
N SER A 625 11.78 9.01 17.33
CA SER A 625 12.25 7.66 16.98
C SER A 625 13.67 7.37 17.46
N ASP A 626 14.49 8.40 17.70
CA ASP A 626 15.88 8.27 18.19
C ASP A 626 16.12 9.02 19.51
N GLY A 627 15.05 9.45 20.17
CA GLY A 627 15.13 10.23 21.40
C GLY A 627 13.79 10.37 22.14
N SER A 628 13.55 11.57 22.67
CA SER A 628 12.37 11.90 23.47
C SER A 628 11.93 13.35 23.24
N ILE A 629 10.62 13.59 23.20
CA ILE A 629 10.06 14.96 23.11
C ILE A 629 10.29 15.70 24.44
N VAL A 630 10.84 16.91 24.36
CA VAL A 630 11.12 17.77 25.52
C VAL A 630 10.22 19.00 25.61
N SER A 631 9.57 19.41 24.52
CA SER A 631 8.58 20.50 24.56
C SER A 631 7.45 20.34 23.55
N TYR A 632 6.28 20.84 23.94
CA TYR A 632 5.08 20.98 23.12
C TYR A 632 4.74 22.47 23.02
N ALA A 633 4.23 22.92 21.88
CA ALA A 633 3.76 24.28 21.67
C ALA A 633 2.51 24.28 20.79
N TRP A 634 1.38 24.70 21.34
CA TRP A 634 0.12 24.88 20.65
C TRP A 634 -0.10 26.35 20.32
N GLU A 635 -0.39 26.62 19.06
CA GLU A 635 -0.80 27.95 18.59
C GLU A 635 -2.09 27.86 17.76
N GLN A 636 -2.95 28.86 17.91
CA GLN A 636 -4.09 29.02 17.02
C GLN A 636 -3.63 29.71 15.73
N VAL A 637 -3.85 29.07 14.59
CA VAL A 637 -3.44 29.56 13.26
C VAL A 637 -4.53 30.41 12.61
N SER A 638 -5.80 30.04 12.80
CA SER A 638 -6.94 30.71 12.16
C SER A 638 -8.25 30.59 12.98
N GLY A 639 -9.25 31.38 12.60
CA GLY A 639 -10.57 31.41 13.24
C GLY A 639 -10.71 32.47 14.35
N THR A 640 -11.85 32.44 15.05
CA THR A 640 -12.11 33.33 16.18
C THR A 640 -11.14 33.05 17.33
N ALA A 641 -10.47 34.09 17.84
CA ALA A 641 -9.41 33.93 18.83
C ALA A 641 -9.92 33.32 20.15
N VAL A 642 -9.28 32.24 20.60
CA VAL A 642 -9.57 31.57 21.88
C VAL A 642 -8.37 31.61 22.82
N ALA A 643 -8.63 31.52 24.13
CA ALA A 643 -7.57 31.40 25.13
C ALA A 643 -7.23 29.92 25.37
N LEU A 644 -6.03 29.49 24.97
CA LEU A 644 -5.53 28.14 25.22
C LEU A 644 -5.04 28.01 26.67
N THR A 645 -5.43 26.91 27.31
CA THR A 645 -4.91 26.45 28.60
C THR A 645 -4.04 25.22 28.35
N GLY A 646 -2.82 25.18 28.89
CA GLY A 646 -1.87 24.08 28.68
C GLY A 646 -1.21 24.08 27.30
N ALA A 647 -1.06 25.26 26.68
CA ALA A 647 -0.50 25.41 25.33
C ALA A 647 0.96 24.91 25.21
N ASP A 648 1.68 24.74 26.31
CA ASP A 648 3.05 24.24 26.39
C ASP A 648 3.15 22.75 26.79
N SER A 649 2.03 22.03 26.74
CA SER A 649 1.94 20.63 27.18
C SER A 649 1.36 19.72 26.11
N ALA A 650 1.49 18.40 26.31
CA ALA A 650 0.95 17.40 25.38
C ALA A 650 -0.55 17.56 25.14
N THR A 651 -1.31 18.05 26.13
CA THR A 651 -2.75 18.31 26.00
C THR A 651 -3.07 19.78 26.24
N ALA A 652 -3.65 20.45 25.26
CA ALA A 652 -4.16 21.82 25.43
C ALA A 652 -5.69 21.82 25.47
N SER A 653 -6.30 22.90 25.94
CA SER A 653 -7.77 23.05 25.90
C SER A 653 -8.18 24.50 25.75
N PHE A 654 -9.40 24.72 25.27
CA PHE A 654 -10.02 26.03 25.22
C PHE A 654 -11.53 25.92 25.41
N ALA A 655 -12.17 27.04 25.75
CA ALA A 655 -13.62 27.16 25.77
C ALA A 655 -14.10 27.71 24.42
N ALA A 656 -14.85 26.89 23.66
CA ALA A 656 -15.61 27.35 22.52
C ALA A 656 -16.84 28.10 23.01
N THR A 657 -17.05 29.33 22.54
CA THR A 657 -18.25 30.11 22.85
C THR A 657 -19.43 29.69 21.96
N GLU A 658 -20.62 30.19 22.28
CA GLU A 658 -21.78 30.04 21.40
C GLU A 658 -21.55 30.83 20.09
N VAL A 659 -21.87 30.20 18.97
CA VAL A 659 -21.73 30.77 17.62
C VAL A 659 -23.10 30.77 16.94
N VAL A 660 -23.32 31.72 16.02
CA VAL A 660 -24.59 31.84 15.28
C VAL A 660 -24.60 31.05 13.97
N GLU A 661 -23.41 30.80 13.41
CA GLU A 661 -23.16 29.95 12.25
C GLU A 661 -21.93 29.09 12.55
N ALA A 662 -21.77 27.97 11.84
CA ALA A 662 -20.62 27.09 12.04
C ALA A 662 -19.32 27.81 11.70
N GLU A 663 -18.32 27.74 12.58
CA GLU A 663 -16.98 28.28 12.35
C GLU A 663 -15.90 27.21 12.49
N GLN A 664 -14.77 27.41 11.81
CA GLN A 664 -13.59 26.55 11.92
C GLN A 664 -12.46 27.28 12.62
N LEU A 665 -11.87 26.63 13.62
CA LEU A 665 -10.68 27.07 14.33
C LEU A 665 -9.55 26.08 14.02
N THR A 666 -8.44 26.55 13.43
CA THR A 666 -7.28 25.69 13.17
C THR A 666 -6.21 25.93 14.23
N PHE A 667 -5.70 24.84 14.79
CA PHE A 667 -4.60 24.84 15.75
C PHE A 667 -3.41 24.07 15.18
N LYS A 668 -2.21 24.52 15.52
CA LYS A 668 -0.96 23.86 15.16
C LYS A 668 -0.25 23.43 16.44
N LEU A 669 0.16 22.17 16.47
CA LEU A 669 1.08 21.63 17.45
C LEU A 669 2.49 21.66 16.85
N THR A 670 3.46 22.18 17.59
CA THR A 670 4.88 22.01 17.35
C THR A 670 5.48 21.20 18.50
N VAL A 671 6.21 20.12 18.19
CA VAL A 671 6.96 19.34 19.19
C VAL A 671 8.46 19.44 18.91
N THR A 672 9.26 19.47 19.97
CA THR A 672 10.73 19.53 19.90
C THR A 672 11.33 18.39 20.68
N ASP A 673 12.32 17.71 20.10
CA ASP A 673 13.05 16.60 20.72
C ASP A 673 14.20 17.04 21.64
N ASN A 674 14.83 16.07 22.31
CA ASN A 674 15.94 16.28 23.25
C ASN A 674 17.26 16.68 22.60
N LYS A 675 17.36 16.69 21.27
CA LYS A 675 18.50 17.17 20.50
C LYS A 675 18.18 18.47 19.72
N GLY A 676 16.97 19.01 19.89
CA GLY A 676 16.53 20.32 19.42
C GLY A 676 15.82 20.35 18.07
N ALA A 677 15.62 19.23 17.37
CA ALA A 677 14.82 19.26 16.13
C ALA A 677 13.34 19.31 16.45
N SER A 678 12.55 19.88 15.53
CA SER A 678 11.12 20.11 15.74
C SER A 678 10.29 19.75 14.52
N ALA A 679 9.07 19.27 14.76
CA ALA A 679 8.07 19.04 13.72
C ALA A 679 6.74 19.67 14.12
N SER A 680 5.81 19.79 13.16
CA SER A 680 4.49 20.34 13.45
C SER A 680 3.37 19.61 12.72
N ASP A 681 2.20 19.61 13.32
CA ASP A 681 0.95 19.06 12.78
C ASP A 681 -0.22 19.99 13.11
N THR A 682 -1.32 19.90 12.39
CA THR A 682 -2.50 20.77 12.56
C THR A 682 -3.77 19.98 12.82
N VAL A 683 -4.65 20.53 13.65
CA VAL A 683 -5.99 20.02 13.92
C VAL A 683 -7.03 21.13 13.70
N VAL A 684 -8.13 20.79 13.03
CA VAL A 684 -9.26 21.69 12.80
C VAL A 684 -10.41 21.36 13.76
N VAL A 685 -10.91 22.38 14.45
CA VAL A 685 -12.10 22.27 15.30
C VAL A 685 -13.26 23.04 14.66
N THR A 686 -14.31 22.34 14.27
CA THR A 686 -15.56 22.93 13.79
C THR A 686 -16.51 23.15 14.98
N VAL A 687 -16.88 24.41 15.24
CA VAL A 687 -17.82 24.79 16.30
C VAL A 687 -19.17 25.11 15.66
N ASN A 688 -20.21 24.35 16.02
CA ASN A 688 -21.59 24.56 15.56
C ASN A 688 -22.42 25.35 16.58
N PRO A 689 -23.49 26.05 16.14
CA PRO A 689 -24.44 26.73 17.04
C PRO A 689 -25.10 25.80 18.05
N LYS A 690 -25.44 26.33 19.24
CA LYS A 690 -25.98 25.56 20.39
C LYS A 690 -27.33 24.89 20.11
N ASP A 691 -28.10 25.40 19.17
CA ASP A 691 -29.45 24.93 18.89
C ASP A 691 -29.65 24.81 17.38
N VAL A 692 -29.09 23.76 16.78
CA VAL A 692 -29.66 23.26 15.52
C VAL A 692 -30.82 22.34 15.92
N VAL A 693 -31.97 22.94 16.26
CA VAL A 693 -33.23 22.27 15.95
C VAL A 693 -33.23 22.22 14.43
N VAL A 694 -32.88 21.08 13.85
CA VAL A 694 -33.23 20.79 12.46
C VAL A 694 -34.75 20.99 12.43
N PRO A 695 -35.29 22.03 11.77
CA PRO A 695 -36.73 22.06 11.55
C PRO A 695 -37.08 20.73 10.86
N PRO A 696 -38.21 20.08 11.18
CA PRO A 696 -38.61 18.89 10.45
C PRO A 696 -38.46 19.20 8.96
N THR A 697 -37.66 18.42 8.25
CA THR A 697 -37.57 18.52 6.79
C THR A 697 -38.98 18.31 6.27
N ASN A 698 -39.59 19.36 5.74
CA ASN A 698 -40.89 19.30 5.09
C ASN A 698 -40.86 18.20 4.02
N THR A 699 -41.69 17.20 4.18
CA THR A 699 -41.83 16.08 3.26
C THR A 699 -42.89 16.48 2.25
N ALA A 700 -42.54 16.56 0.96
CA ALA A 700 -43.53 16.94 -0.05
C ALA A 700 -44.80 16.04 0.03
N PRO A 701 -46.01 16.60 -0.17
CA PRO A 701 -47.25 15.85 -0.07
C PRO A 701 -47.26 14.70 -1.08
N VAL A 702 -48.00 13.64 -0.82
CA VAL A 702 -48.22 12.55 -1.78
C VAL A 702 -49.55 12.80 -2.50
N ALA A 703 -49.48 13.26 -3.75
CA ALA A 703 -50.64 13.40 -4.61
C ALA A 703 -51.20 12.03 -5.00
N SER A 704 -52.48 11.82 -4.74
CA SER A 704 -53.22 10.61 -5.11
C SER A 704 -54.50 11.01 -5.81
N VAL A 705 -54.71 10.53 -7.03
CA VAL A 705 -55.87 10.85 -7.86
C VAL A 705 -56.52 9.59 -8.41
N THR A 706 -57.84 9.55 -8.39
CA THR A 706 -58.67 8.42 -8.85
C THR A 706 -59.80 8.91 -9.75
N ALA A 707 -60.19 8.07 -10.71
CA ALA A 707 -61.31 8.31 -11.62
C ALA A 707 -61.79 6.96 -12.19
N PRO A 708 -63.03 6.86 -12.70
CA PRO A 708 -63.46 5.68 -13.44
C PRO A 708 -62.57 5.45 -14.68
N GLN A 709 -62.25 4.18 -14.96
CA GLN A 709 -61.38 3.79 -16.08
C GLN A 709 -61.98 4.18 -17.45
N SER A 710 -63.30 4.13 -17.57
CA SER A 710 -64.04 4.45 -18.78
C SER A 710 -65.36 5.15 -18.48
N ALA A 711 -65.82 5.98 -19.41
CA ALA A 711 -67.13 6.63 -19.37
C ALA A 711 -67.78 6.63 -20.76
N ASN A 712 -69.11 6.55 -20.82
CA ASN A 712 -69.87 6.73 -22.04
C ASN A 712 -70.23 8.21 -22.23
N ALA A 713 -70.53 8.60 -23.47
CA ALA A 713 -70.99 9.96 -23.75
C ALA A 713 -72.29 10.26 -22.96
N GLY A 714 -72.30 11.39 -22.26
CA GLY A 714 -73.40 11.81 -21.36
C GLY A 714 -73.21 11.42 -19.89
N ASP A 715 -72.24 10.56 -19.56
CA ASP A 715 -71.94 10.21 -18.16
C ASP A 715 -71.34 11.40 -17.41
N VAL A 716 -71.73 11.56 -16.14
CA VAL A 716 -71.08 12.50 -15.23
C VAL A 716 -69.90 11.81 -14.57
N VAL A 717 -68.70 12.29 -14.86
CA VAL A 717 -67.44 11.74 -14.37
C VAL A 717 -66.91 12.62 -13.24
N VAL A 718 -66.58 11.97 -12.12
CA VAL A 718 -65.87 12.56 -10.98
C VAL A 718 -64.41 12.09 -11.03
N VAL A 719 -63.48 13.04 -10.99
CA VAL A 719 -62.06 12.79 -10.76
C VAL A 719 -61.75 13.31 -9.35
N ASP A 720 -61.25 12.44 -8.48
CA ASP A 720 -61.13 12.70 -7.05
C ASP A 720 -59.69 12.52 -6.57
N ALA A 721 -59.12 13.59 -5.99
CA ALA A 721 -57.81 13.64 -5.38
C ALA A 721 -57.83 13.76 -3.84
N SER A 722 -59.00 13.59 -3.21
CA SER A 722 -59.18 13.74 -1.75
C SER A 722 -58.37 12.74 -0.91
N ALA A 723 -57.86 11.67 -1.52
CA ALA A 723 -56.97 10.70 -0.90
C ALA A 723 -55.49 11.16 -0.85
N SER A 724 -55.17 12.35 -1.36
CA SER A 724 -53.83 12.93 -1.22
C SER A 724 -53.53 13.23 0.24
N SER A 725 -52.30 12.97 0.67
CA SER A 725 -51.92 13.05 2.09
C SER A 725 -50.56 13.69 2.27
N ASP A 726 -50.38 14.40 3.38
CA ASP A 726 -49.07 14.81 3.86
C ASP A 726 -48.65 13.97 5.06
N ALA A 727 -47.36 13.66 5.15
CA ALA A 727 -46.78 13.00 6.32
C ALA A 727 -46.61 13.98 7.50
N ASP A 728 -46.54 15.28 7.20
CA ASP A 728 -46.37 16.36 8.17
C ASP A 728 -47.73 16.78 8.75
N ALA A 729 -47.85 16.66 10.08
CA ALA A 729 -49.12 16.80 10.77
C ALA A 729 -49.50 18.28 10.95
N GLY A 730 -50.52 18.73 10.22
CA GLY A 730 -51.10 20.07 10.38
C GLY A 730 -51.12 20.90 9.09
N ASP A 731 -50.49 20.42 8.02
CA ASP A 731 -50.43 21.14 6.75
C ASP A 731 -51.76 21.10 6.01
N THR A 732 -52.10 22.26 5.41
CA THR A 732 -53.33 22.42 4.66
C THR A 732 -53.04 22.23 3.17
N LEU A 733 -53.55 21.13 2.61
CA LEU A 733 -53.33 20.82 1.20
C LEU A 733 -54.18 21.70 0.27
N THR A 734 -53.53 22.20 -0.77
CA THR A 734 -54.12 22.93 -1.89
C THR A 734 -54.03 22.10 -3.17
N PHE A 735 -55.03 22.22 -4.03
CA PHE A 735 -55.18 21.38 -5.24
C PHE A 735 -55.30 22.27 -6.47
N ASP A 736 -54.34 22.15 -7.38
CA ASP A 736 -54.36 22.83 -8.67
C ASP A 736 -54.51 21.81 -9.80
N TRP A 737 -55.45 22.04 -10.71
CA TRP A 737 -55.86 21.06 -11.71
C TRP A 737 -55.51 21.51 -13.12
N THR A 738 -54.79 20.66 -13.83
CA THR A 738 -54.61 20.77 -15.28
C THR A 738 -55.64 19.86 -15.97
N LEU A 739 -56.59 20.50 -16.66
CA LEU A 739 -57.68 19.82 -17.36
C LEU A 739 -57.29 19.51 -18.83
N PRO A 740 -57.79 18.40 -19.41
CA PRO A 740 -57.62 18.12 -20.83
C PRO A 740 -58.29 19.20 -21.70
N ALA A 741 -57.63 19.53 -22.82
CA ALA A 741 -58.13 20.55 -23.74
C ALA A 741 -59.52 20.21 -24.28
N GLY A 742 -60.44 21.18 -24.23
CA GLY A 742 -61.81 21.02 -24.72
C GLY A 742 -62.78 20.36 -23.74
N VAL A 743 -62.34 19.96 -22.54
CA VAL A 743 -63.23 19.48 -21.48
C VAL A 743 -63.74 20.66 -20.65
N ASN A 744 -65.06 20.81 -20.57
CA ASN A 744 -65.69 21.82 -19.73
C ASN A 744 -66.06 21.17 -18.38
N ALA A 745 -65.24 21.39 -17.36
CA ALA A 745 -65.37 20.77 -16.04
C ALA A 745 -65.56 21.81 -14.94
N THR A 746 -66.21 21.41 -13.85
CA THR A 746 -66.29 22.17 -12.60
C THR A 746 -65.24 21.64 -11.63
N VAL A 747 -64.33 22.51 -11.18
CA VAL A 747 -63.29 22.16 -10.19
C VAL A 747 -63.72 22.66 -8.81
N ASN A 748 -63.81 21.73 -7.85
CA ASN A 748 -64.18 21.98 -6.47
C ASN A 748 -63.10 21.44 -5.53
N GLY A 749 -62.00 22.19 -5.36
CA GLY A 749 -60.88 21.78 -4.52
C GLY A 749 -60.26 20.47 -4.99
N SER A 750 -60.37 19.40 -4.20
CA SER A 750 -59.82 18.09 -4.51
C SER A 750 -60.62 17.29 -5.56
N GLN A 751 -61.72 17.83 -6.11
CA GLN A 751 -62.56 17.11 -7.08
C GLN A 751 -62.76 17.90 -8.37
N VAL A 752 -62.78 17.19 -9.50
CA VAL A 752 -63.18 17.70 -10.82
C VAL A 752 -64.40 16.93 -11.30
N LEU A 753 -65.43 17.65 -11.74
CA LEU A 753 -66.67 17.07 -12.24
C LEU A 753 -66.92 17.53 -13.68
N PHE A 754 -67.12 16.60 -14.60
CA PHE A 754 -67.50 16.93 -15.99
C PHE A 754 -68.49 15.93 -16.57
N THR A 755 -69.18 16.32 -17.64
CA THR A 755 -70.00 15.40 -18.43
C THR A 755 -69.20 14.97 -19.65
N ALA A 756 -69.03 13.66 -19.84
CA ALA A 756 -68.28 13.09 -20.96
C ALA A 756 -68.95 13.46 -22.29
N ALA A 757 -68.20 14.09 -23.20
CA ALA A 757 -68.69 14.49 -24.51
C ALA A 757 -68.74 13.30 -25.48
N GLU A 758 -69.46 13.46 -26.60
CA GLU A 758 -69.38 12.50 -27.70
C GLU A 758 -68.08 12.65 -28.48
N TYR A 759 -67.42 11.52 -28.74
CA TYR A 759 -66.25 11.45 -29.60
C TYR A 759 -66.43 10.39 -30.68
N THR A 760 -65.91 10.60 -31.89
CA THR A 760 -66.03 9.63 -32.99
C THR A 760 -65.11 8.40 -32.84
N GLN A 761 -64.26 8.40 -31.81
CA GLN A 761 -63.34 7.32 -31.43
C GLN A 761 -63.12 7.39 -29.91
N ASP A 762 -62.59 6.30 -29.33
CA ASP A 762 -62.25 6.27 -27.90
C ASP A 762 -61.26 7.40 -27.63
N THR A 763 -61.59 8.25 -26.67
CA THR A 763 -60.84 9.47 -26.40
C THR A 763 -60.33 9.47 -24.97
N ASN A 764 -59.01 9.53 -24.83
CA ASN A 764 -58.34 9.55 -23.54
C ASN A 764 -58.28 10.98 -23.02
N LEU A 765 -58.93 11.22 -21.88
CA LEU A 765 -58.91 12.49 -21.16
C LEU A 765 -57.98 12.35 -19.96
N VAL A 766 -56.84 13.04 -20.00
CA VAL A 766 -55.83 13.00 -18.94
C VAL A 766 -56.02 14.19 -18.00
N PHE A 767 -56.31 13.91 -16.74
CA PHE A 767 -56.42 14.90 -15.67
C PHE A 767 -55.17 14.83 -14.81
N THR A 768 -54.56 15.98 -14.52
CA THR A 768 -53.40 16.05 -13.61
C THR A 768 -53.72 17.01 -12.48
N VAL A 769 -53.50 16.56 -11.24
CA VAL A 769 -53.58 17.40 -10.05
C VAL A 769 -52.18 17.64 -9.52
N THR A 770 -51.89 18.87 -9.12
CA THR A 770 -50.72 19.24 -8.32
C THR A 770 -51.22 19.57 -6.93
N VAL A 771 -50.70 18.86 -5.93
CA VAL A 771 -51.05 19.03 -4.52
C VAL A 771 -49.89 19.73 -3.83
N SER A 772 -50.16 20.81 -3.11
CA SER A 772 -49.14 21.58 -2.38
C SER A 772 -49.55 21.84 -0.95
N ASP A 773 -48.59 21.71 -0.04
CA ASP A 773 -48.67 22.05 1.39
C ASP A 773 -48.33 23.54 1.66
N GLY A 774 -47.87 24.29 0.64
CA GLY A 774 -47.43 25.67 0.73
C GLY A 774 -45.91 25.88 0.58
N GLU A 775 -45.11 24.82 0.76
CA GLU A 775 -43.64 24.83 0.70
C GLU A 775 -43.09 23.88 -0.38
N ALA A 776 -43.71 22.72 -0.55
CA ALA A 776 -43.43 21.73 -1.58
C ALA A 776 -44.70 21.30 -2.32
N SER A 777 -44.53 20.56 -3.41
CA SER A 777 -45.67 20.00 -4.16
C SER A 777 -45.32 18.69 -4.84
N SER A 778 -46.34 17.89 -5.10
CA SER A 778 -46.26 16.72 -5.98
C SER A 778 -47.46 16.67 -6.91
N SER A 779 -47.35 15.91 -8.00
CA SER A 779 -48.42 15.79 -8.99
C SER A 779 -48.76 14.33 -9.24
N ALA A 780 -50.04 14.07 -9.53
CA ALA A 780 -50.53 12.77 -9.97
C ALA A 780 -51.50 12.95 -11.14
N SER A 781 -51.52 11.99 -12.05
CA SER A 781 -52.39 12.01 -13.23
C SER A 781 -53.24 10.75 -13.34
N VAL A 782 -54.47 10.89 -13.84
CA VAL A 782 -55.35 9.78 -14.19
C VAL A 782 -55.93 9.99 -15.59
N THR A 783 -56.12 8.90 -16.32
CA THR A 783 -56.74 8.91 -17.65
C THR A 783 -58.15 8.32 -17.56
N VAL A 784 -59.14 9.05 -18.05
CA VAL A 784 -60.50 8.55 -18.28
C VAL A 784 -60.68 8.30 -19.77
N VAL A 785 -61.06 7.10 -20.17
CA VAL A 785 -61.35 6.77 -21.57
C VAL A 785 -62.83 7.02 -21.85
N VAL A 786 -63.15 8.04 -22.64
CA VAL A 786 -64.52 8.24 -23.14
C VAL A 786 -64.72 7.38 -24.38
N ALA A 787 -65.61 6.40 -24.29
CA ALA A 787 -65.87 5.47 -25.38
C ALA A 787 -66.40 6.18 -26.63
N LYS A 788 -66.04 5.66 -27.81
CA LYS A 788 -66.51 6.18 -29.09
C LYS A 788 -68.03 6.13 -29.17
N HIS A 789 -68.61 7.21 -29.71
CA HIS A 789 -70.02 7.26 -30.05
C HIS A 789 -70.29 6.35 -31.28
N THR A 790 -70.95 5.22 -31.06
CA THR A 790 -71.45 4.36 -32.15
C THR A 790 -72.91 4.68 -32.42
N THR A 791 -73.20 5.25 -33.59
CA THR A 791 -74.58 5.46 -34.06
C THR A 791 -75.24 4.11 -34.37
N VAL A 792 -75.91 3.51 -33.40
CA VAL A 792 -76.91 2.45 -33.61
C VAL A 792 -78.05 2.66 -32.59
N GLU A 793 -79.22 3.08 -33.07
CA GLU A 793 -80.50 3.06 -32.34
C GLU A 793 -81.35 1.86 -32.86
N PRO A 794 -82.38 1.36 -32.13
CA PRO A 794 -82.50 1.02 -30.71
C PRO A 794 -83.23 -0.36 -30.52
N PRO A 795 -83.53 -0.88 -29.29
CA PRO A 795 -84.63 -0.37 -28.46
C PRO A 795 -84.39 -0.39 -26.92
N VAL A 796 -84.74 0.73 -26.27
CA VAL A 796 -85.46 0.85 -24.98
C VAL A 796 -84.92 0.11 -23.73
N ASP A 797 -84.49 0.92 -22.75
CA ASP A 797 -84.47 0.68 -21.28
C ASP A 797 -83.60 -0.44 -20.70
N THR A 798 -82.31 -0.51 -21.03
CA THR A 798 -81.37 -1.20 -20.14
C THR A 798 -80.06 -0.43 -20.02
N CYS A 799 -79.66 -0.11 -18.79
CA CYS A 799 -78.34 0.43 -18.50
C CYS A 799 -77.30 -0.69 -18.56
N ASP A 800 -76.19 -0.52 -19.28
CA ASP A 800 -75.12 -1.53 -19.42
C ASP A 800 -74.48 -1.91 -18.07
N ASN A 801 -74.64 -1.07 -17.04
CA ASN A 801 -74.15 -1.25 -15.67
C ASN A 801 -75.28 -1.48 -14.65
N ALA A 802 -76.39 -2.11 -15.07
CA ALA A 802 -77.48 -2.48 -14.16
C ALA A 802 -76.97 -3.27 -12.94
N TRP A 803 -77.43 -2.89 -11.75
CA TRP A 803 -77.04 -3.54 -10.51
C TRP A 803 -77.46 -5.02 -10.49
N ASP A 804 -76.52 -5.91 -10.16
CA ASP A 804 -76.71 -7.36 -10.04
C ASP A 804 -76.34 -7.83 -8.63
N ALA A 805 -77.29 -8.52 -7.98
CA ALA A 805 -77.10 -9.08 -6.64
C ALA A 805 -75.97 -10.12 -6.56
N ALA A 806 -75.62 -10.77 -7.67
CA ALA A 806 -74.55 -11.77 -7.72
C ALA A 806 -73.16 -11.17 -7.91
N THR A 807 -73.06 -9.91 -8.32
CA THR A 807 -71.79 -9.21 -8.60
C THR A 807 -71.18 -8.64 -7.32
N VAL A 808 -69.87 -8.75 -7.20
CA VAL A 808 -69.09 -8.11 -6.13
C VAL A 808 -68.75 -6.70 -6.58
N TYR A 809 -69.08 -5.71 -5.75
CA TYR A 809 -68.70 -4.31 -5.92
C TYR A 809 -67.72 -3.91 -4.83
N THR A 810 -66.70 -3.14 -5.17
CA THR A 810 -65.68 -2.60 -4.27
C THR A 810 -65.74 -1.07 -4.24
N GLY A 811 -64.98 -0.43 -3.35
CA GLY A 811 -65.01 1.03 -3.19
C GLY A 811 -64.74 1.75 -4.51
N GLY A 812 -65.71 2.57 -4.96
CA GLY A 812 -65.67 3.31 -6.22
C GLY A 812 -66.42 2.65 -7.39
N ASP A 813 -66.82 1.39 -7.29
CA ASP A 813 -67.59 0.73 -8.36
C ASP A 813 -69.02 1.29 -8.44
N GLN A 814 -69.50 1.55 -9.66
CA GLN A 814 -70.80 2.15 -9.91
C GLN A 814 -71.78 1.19 -10.59
N ALA A 815 -73.05 1.24 -10.18
CA ALA A 815 -74.14 0.47 -10.75
C ALA A 815 -75.43 1.28 -10.82
N THR A 816 -76.27 1.01 -11.81
CA THR A 816 -77.56 1.69 -11.98
C THR A 816 -78.70 0.85 -11.42
N LYS A 817 -79.58 1.50 -10.65
CA LYS A 817 -80.81 0.89 -10.14
C LYS A 817 -81.87 1.97 -9.87
N ASP A 818 -83.10 1.70 -10.28
CA ASP A 818 -84.27 2.58 -10.08
C ASP A 818 -84.04 4.00 -10.63
N GLY A 819 -83.50 4.12 -11.86
CA GLY A 819 -83.23 5.41 -12.51
C GLY A 819 -82.14 6.25 -11.85
N LYS A 820 -81.31 5.65 -10.99
CA LYS A 820 -80.22 6.31 -10.25
C LYS A 820 -78.91 5.56 -10.41
N VAL A 821 -77.81 6.31 -10.39
CA VAL A 821 -76.44 5.76 -10.33
C VAL A 821 -76.02 5.69 -8.87
N TRP A 822 -75.56 4.53 -8.46
CA TRP A 822 -75.10 4.24 -7.10
C TRP A 822 -73.63 3.85 -7.12
N GLU A 823 -72.87 4.36 -6.16
CA GLU A 823 -71.46 4.04 -5.96
C GLU A 823 -71.27 3.26 -4.66
N ALA A 824 -70.54 2.16 -4.73
CA ALA A 824 -70.17 1.39 -3.55
C ALA A 824 -69.06 2.12 -2.78
N LYS A 825 -69.29 2.40 -1.50
CA LYS A 825 -68.31 3.04 -0.61
C LYS A 825 -67.21 2.07 -0.17
N TRP A 826 -67.52 0.77 -0.14
CA TRP A 826 -66.62 -0.34 0.19
C TRP A 826 -67.20 -1.66 -0.33
N TRP A 827 -66.54 -2.78 -0.07
CA TRP A 827 -66.94 -4.12 -0.57
C TRP A 827 -68.39 -4.48 -0.24
N THR A 828 -69.17 -4.88 -1.24
CA THR A 828 -70.53 -5.39 -1.08
C THR A 828 -70.91 -6.41 -2.17
N ARG A 829 -71.84 -7.31 -1.84
CA ARG A 829 -72.44 -8.29 -2.76
C ARG A 829 -73.87 -8.57 -2.31
N GLY A 830 -74.84 -8.39 -3.20
CA GLY A 830 -76.25 -8.68 -2.94
C GLY A 830 -77.02 -7.61 -2.16
N GLU A 831 -76.36 -6.57 -1.64
CA GLU A 831 -77.04 -5.47 -0.94
C GLU A 831 -77.66 -4.48 -1.93
N ASP A 832 -78.96 -4.22 -1.77
CA ASP A 832 -79.78 -3.40 -2.66
C ASP A 832 -79.46 -1.89 -2.51
N PRO A 833 -78.92 -1.22 -3.55
CA PRO A 833 -78.52 0.18 -3.48
C PRO A 833 -79.65 1.12 -3.05
N ALA A 834 -80.87 0.87 -3.54
CA ALA A 834 -82.05 1.69 -3.22
C ALA A 834 -82.46 1.65 -1.74
N LYS A 835 -81.91 0.73 -0.95
CA LYS A 835 -82.24 0.52 0.48
C LYS A 835 -81.10 0.84 1.43
N SER A 836 -79.92 1.15 0.91
CA SER A 836 -78.69 1.35 1.68
C SER A 836 -78.78 2.51 2.70
N GLY A 837 -79.58 3.54 2.43
CA GLY A 837 -79.69 4.71 3.31
C GLY A 837 -78.39 5.51 3.43
N GLN A 838 -78.40 6.63 4.16
CA GLN A 838 -77.25 7.56 4.20
C GLN A 838 -75.97 6.94 4.78
N TRP A 839 -76.10 5.98 5.70
CA TRP A 839 -74.98 5.31 6.37
C TRP A 839 -74.63 3.92 5.81
N GLY A 840 -75.35 3.44 4.79
CA GLY A 840 -75.08 2.13 4.18
C GLY A 840 -73.97 2.16 3.13
N VAL A 841 -73.75 0.99 2.52
CA VAL A 841 -72.61 0.71 1.62
C VAL A 841 -72.72 1.41 0.27
N TRP A 842 -73.91 1.81 -0.16
CA TRP A 842 -74.16 2.54 -1.41
C TRP A 842 -74.42 4.02 -1.16
N LYS A 843 -73.89 4.86 -2.06
CA LYS A 843 -74.15 6.30 -2.15
C LYS A 843 -74.83 6.60 -3.49
N GLU A 844 -75.95 7.30 -3.47
CA GLU A 844 -76.53 7.86 -4.70
C GLU A 844 -75.62 8.99 -5.20
N VAL A 845 -75.13 8.87 -6.44
CA VAL A 845 -74.19 9.83 -7.03
C VAL A 845 -74.79 10.59 -8.22
N GLY A 846 -75.94 10.15 -8.75
CA GLY A 846 -76.62 10.87 -9.82
C GLY A 846 -77.89 10.19 -10.32
N VAL A 847 -78.51 10.85 -11.29
CA VAL A 847 -79.66 10.33 -12.04
C VAL A 847 -79.13 9.52 -13.23
N ALA A 848 -79.64 8.30 -13.43
CA ALA A 848 -79.35 7.53 -14.62
C ALA A 848 -80.29 7.98 -15.75
N ASN A 849 -79.75 8.21 -16.94
CA ASN A 849 -80.54 8.66 -18.11
C ASN A 849 -81.22 7.48 -18.87
N CYS A 850 -81.24 6.29 -18.26
CA CYS A 850 -81.89 5.06 -18.72
C CYS A 850 -82.95 4.66 -17.68
N GLN A 851 -84.13 4.15 -18.09
CA GLN A 851 -85.14 3.66 -17.12
C GLN A 851 -84.82 2.25 -16.62
#